data_AF-A0A9D1C2I9-F1
#
_entry.id   AF-A0A9D1C2I9-F1
#
_cell.length_a   1.000
_cell.length_b   1.000
_cell.length_c   1.000
_cell.angle_alpha   90.00
_cell.angle_beta   90.00
_cell.angle_gamma   90.00
#
_symmetry.space_group_name_H-M   'P 1'
#
loop_
_entity.id
_entity.type
_entity.pdbx_description
1 polymer ?
#
loop_
_entity_poly.entity_id
_entity_poly.type
_entity_poly.pdbx_seq_one_letter_code
_entity_poly.pdbx_strand_id
1 'polypeptide(L)'
;MKRSVTKLMVIILCVALMLGVLPVQAESTGNGLVSRELAVVSILSTVGYGALNEYGNDLSSFTDASAVTEDYRDEIGIAVTNGILFGSGSKLDPHRKVTRLEFALFLSRSIRELPTIREAITFTDVPQSASGDVNRLVKAGLISGYGNGLFGSNDYLLKEQMEAILDRVRNLKNTRKQDDFYYSVNSEWLAGTKLPAGYPGLGTFDEVDLSNKAKIRQIADELYRNADTYADGTIEQKIADFYSTVLDMENRNKQGIGPIKKYLHMIESAKTAQEILDTAAEIEIETGYNPLFSFSPSLDLLDSSKYSLYGTGLSTGLNSSYLLSDDPNIQFMYEGFIAQILSCAGMTPEQAAKAAKDVYAFERNLAANTLTNEEKSVIGNLYNPVSADELAGLFSNADLKKYLNDLGYGAVETIIITDLKLMGETARLLRDENADIIKTYEKVHMIINTASFLSKDMLDLINGFNTVFLGLSSSMSDEDIAFNLLNTVMSGHLGRLYVEKHFPPEAKKDVEQIVADIISTFKKRLERNEWLGESTKKAAMTKLDAINIKIGYPDTWGDPYQDIVIRSYKDGGSLIGNIFAISSAQARNAKTLLDKPVDKSMWLMPPQTVNAYYNPLNNEIVFPAGILQPPFYDVDASREENLGGIGAVIAHEIIHAFDLNGARFDENGNMSEWWAQEDYIAFIQKCLGVAELYNGLEIAPNAIVNGNMTVSENVADIGGMACVLEIMKSIPNADYEAFFEKYATIWRFTATPKMYQLLTLQDTHAPNKLRANIVLSNFREFYDTYDVQPGDQMYLEPEKRVSIW
;
A
#
# COMPACT_ATOMS: atom_id res chain seq x y z
N MET A 1 33.78 27.64 53.18
CA MET A 1 32.87 26.48 52.96
C MET A 1 31.55 26.83 52.27
N LYS A 2 30.80 27.88 52.64
CA LYS A 2 29.49 28.16 52.01
C LYS A 2 29.51 28.63 50.54
N ARG A 3 30.61 29.20 50.02
CA ARG A 3 30.70 29.65 48.60
C ARG A 3 31.09 28.56 47.59
N SER A 4 31.74 27.47 48.02
CA SER A 4 32.13 26.37 47.12
C SER A 4 31.01 25.37 46.88
N VAL A 5 30.10 25.19 47.85
CA VAL A 5 28.94 24.30 47.72
C VAL A 5 27.92 24.86 46.72
N THR A 6 27.73 26.19 46.68
CA THR A 6 26.83 26.84 45.71
C THR A 6 27.38 26.77 44.28
N LYS A 7 28.71 26.88 44.07
CA LYS A 7 29.30 26.69 42.73
C LYS A 7 29.25 25.23 42.27
N LEU A 8 29.42 24.27 43.17
CA LEU A 8 29.30 22.85 42.84
C LEU A 8 27.85 22.46 42.49
N MET A 9 26.85 23.01 43.20
CA MET A 9 25.44 22.79 42.87
C MET A 9 25.03 23.44 41.53
N VAL A 10 25.56 24.62 41.19
CA VAL A 10 25.28 25.25 39.88
C VAL A 10 25.92 24.46 38.74
N ILE A 11 27.13 23.92 38.91
CA ILE A 11 27.77 23.06 37.90
C ILE A 11 27.03 21.73 37.76
N ILE A 12 26.55 21.11 38.85
CA ILE A 12 25.77 19.87 38.80
C ILE A 12 24.39 20.10 38.17
N LEU A 13 23.74 21.25 38.42
CA LEU A 13 22.46 21.60 37.80
C LEU A 13 22.62 21.88 36.29
N CYS A 14 23.72 22.53 35.88
CA CYS A 14 24.04 22.73 34.45
C CYS A 14 24.39 21.42 33.73
N VAL A 15 25.04 20.46 34.42
CA VAL A 15 25.34 19.13 33.86
C VAL A 15 24.09 18.25 33.80
N ALA A 16 23.17 18.34 34.77
CA ALA A 16 21.89 17.62 34.73
C ALA A 16 20.92 18.16 33.66
N LEU A 17 20.96 19.47 33.38
CA LEU A 17 20.24 20.10 32.26
C LEU A 17 20.86 19.74 30.89
N MET A 18 22.17 19.50 30.82
CA MET A 18 22.82 19.01 29.58
C MET A 18 22.66 17.50 29.35
N LEU A 19 22.43 16.69 30.39
CA LEU A 19 22.34 15.22 30.31
C LEU A 19 20.93 14.63 30.47
N GLY A 20 19.90 15.45 30.68
CA GLY A 20 18.51 14.98 30.68
C GLY A 20 18.11 14.00 31.81
N VAL A 21 18.92 13.85 32.86
CA VAL A 21 18.63 12.95 33.98
C VAL A 21 18.21 13.78 35.20
N LEU A 22 16.91 13.80 35.52
CA LEU A 22 16.42 14.19 36.85
C LEU A 22 16.03 12.92 37.63
N PRO A 23 16.65 12.63 38.78
CA PRO A 23 16.21 11.55 39.66
C PRO A 23 14.98 12.00 40.46
N VAL A 24 13.96 11.13 40.51
CA VAL A 24 12.70 11.35 41.23
C VAL A 24 12.82 10.77 42.64
N GLN A 25 12.71 11.62 43.66
CA GLN A 25 12.13 11.23 44.94
C GLN A 25 10.86 12.03 45.16
N ALA A 26 9.75 11.30 45.33
CA ALA A 26 8.42 11.83 45.51
C ALA A 26 8.25 12.40 46.93
N GLU A 27 7.67 13.60 47.02
CA GLU A 27 6.91 14.00 48.20
C GLU A 27 5.53 14.49 47.74
N SER A 28 4.49 13.80 48.21
CA SER A 28 3.11 13.99 47.82
C SER A 28 2.52 15.27 48.43
N THR A 29 2.28 16.29 47.61
CA THR A 29 1.24 17.29 47.88
C THR A 29 0.38 17.46 46.62
N GLY A 30 -0.94 17.29 46.78
CA GLY A 30 -1.90 16.94 45.73
C GLY A 30 -2.27 18.00 44.68
N ASN A 31 -1.38 18.93 44.31
CA ASN A 31 -1.67 19.94 43.25
C ASN A 31 -0.91 19.74 41.93
N GLY A 32 0.00 18.76 41.87
CA GLY A 32 0.88 18.51 40.72
C GLY A 32 0.47 17.37 39.77
N LEU A 33 -0.55 16.56 40.08
CA LEU A 33 -0.91 15.39 39.25
C LEU A 33 -1.88 15.73 38.12
N VAL A 34 -1.61 15.19 36.93
CA VAL A 34 -2.37 15.44 35.69
C VAL A 34 -3.64 14.57 35.65
N SER A 35 -4.80 15.17 35.37
CA SER A 35 -6.05 14.44 35.08
C SER A 35 -6.08 13.98 33.62
N ARG A 36 -6.92 12.98 33.33
CA ARG A 36 -7.11 12.40 31.99
C ARG A 36 -7.52 13.44 30.96
N GLU A 37 -8.49 14.29 31.28
CA GLU A 37 -8.93 15.35 30.37
C GLU A 37 -7.80 16.38 30.13
N LEU A 38 -7.08 16.79 31.18
CA LEU A 38 -6.01 17.77 31.06
C LEU A 38 -4.86 17.24 30.19
N ALA A 39 -4.48 15.97 30.37
CA ALA A 39 -3.47 15.32 29.54
C ALA A 39 -3.83 15.39 28.05
N VAL A 40 -5.05 14.98 27.70
CA VAL A 40 -5.51 14.94 26.30
C VAL A 40 -5.57 16.34 25.71
N VAL A 41 -6.20 17.29 26.40
CA VAL A 41 -6.32 18.67 25.91
C VAL A 41 -4.96 19.32 25.74
N SER A 42 -4.03 19.12 26.68
CA SER A 42 -2.67 19.66 26.56
C SER A 42 -1.88 19.03 25.41
N ILE A 43 -2.06 17.74 25.13
CA ILE A 43 -1.47 17.08 23.95
C ILE A 43 -2.06 17.69 22.67
N LEU A 44 -3.39 17.73 22.54
CA LEU A 44 -4.06 18.22 21.33
C LEU A 44 -3.74 19.70 21.05
N SER A 45 -3.72 20.53 22.09
CA SER A 45 -3.31 21.95 21.99
C SER A 45 -1.85 22.12 21.56
N THR A 46 -1.01 21.10 21.77
CA THR A 46 0.43 21.16 21.45
C THR A 46 0.74 20.56 20.08
N VAL A 47 0.17 19.41 19.77
CA VAL A 47 0.34 18.71 18.48
C VAL A 47 -0.44 19.42 17.37
N GLY A 48 -1.57 20.03 17.73
CA GLY A 48 -2.53 20.58 16.78
C GLY A 48 -3.50 19.53 16.25
N TYR A 49 -4.51 20.01 15.55
CA TYR A 49 -5.57 19.19 14.95
C TYR A 49 -5.27 18.82 13.50
N GLY A 50 -4.14 19.30 12.95
CA GLY A 50 -3.77 19.16 11.54
C GLY A 50 -3.71 17.70 11.05
N ALA A 51 -3.40 16.74 11.92
CA ALA A 51 -3.41 15.32 11.58
C ALA A 51 -4.65 14.56 12.11
N LEU A 52 -5.68 15.24 12.63
CA LEU A 52 -6.82 14.60 13.27
C LEU A 52 -8.12 14.92 12.53
N ASN A 53 -9.09 14.00 12.63
CA ASN A 53 -10.44 14.30 12.19
C ASN A 53 -11.09 15.26 13.20
N GLU A 54 -11.49 16.44 12.71
CA GLU A 54 -12.10 17.52 13.48
C GLU A 54 -13.64 17.43 13.54
N TYR A 55 -14.27 16.49 12.83
CA TYR A 55 -15.72 16.33 12.91
C TYR A 55 -16.11 15.83 14.31
N GLY A 56 -16.87 16.68 15.00
CA GLY A 56 -17.21 16.55 16.42
C GLY A 56 -17.95 15.26 16.74
N ASN A 57 -17.58 14.66 17.88
CA ASN A 57 -18.19 13.42 18.33
C ASN A 57 -19.16 13.61 19.47
N ASP A 58 -20.18 12.76 19.41
CA ASP A 58 -21.21 12.57 20.41
C ASP A 58 -20.65 11.79 21.62
N LEU A 59 -20.39 12.51 22.71
CA LEU A 59 -20.00 11.91 23.98
C LEU A 59 -21.18 11.18 24.69
N SER A 60 -22.40 11.15 24.11
CA SER A 60 -23.59 10.54 24.73
C SER A 60 -23.45 9.06 25.04
N SER A 61 -22.54 8.36 24.35
CA SER A 61 -22.19 6.97 24.64
C SER A 61 -21.54 6.78 26.02
N PHE A 62 -21.07 7.86 26.65
CA PHE A 62 -20.47 7.85 27.98
C PHE A 62 -21.39 8.43 29.05
N THR A 63 -21.67 7.61 30.05
CA THR A 63 -22.56 7.94 31.19
C THR A 63 -22.07 9.08 32.07
N ASP A 64 -20.77 9.39 32.02
CA ASP A 64 -20.11 10.47 32.76
C ASP A 64 -19.63 11.60 31.86
N ALA A 65 -20.13 11.71 30.62
CA ALA A 65 -19.79 12.79 29.71
C ALA A 65 -20.06 14.18 30.31
N SER A 66 -21.07 14.32 31.17
CA SER A 66 -21.35 15.57 31.88
C SER A 66 -20.25 16.00 32.86
N ALA A 67 -19.38 15.09 33.29
CA ALA A 67 -18.23 15.38 34.16
C ALA A 67 -17.01 15.93 33.41
N VAL A 68 -17.01 15.90 32.07
CA VAL A 68 -15.97 16.57 31.28
C VAL A 68 -16.10 18.08 31.47
N THR A 69 -14.98 18.76 31.73
CA THR A 69 -14.93 20.22 31.81
C THR A 69 -15.50 20.83 30.54
N GLU A 70 -16.39 21.83 30.66
CA GLU A 70 -17.14 22.39 29.52
C GLU A 70 -16.22 22.83 28.38
N ASP A 71 -15.16 23.57 28.71
CA ASP A 71 -14.17 24.07 27.76
C ASP A 71 -13.31 22.97 27.10
N TYR A 72 -13.39 21.72 27.57
CA TYR A 72 -12.62 20.58 27.05
C TYR A 72 -13.48 19.60 26.24
N ARG A 73 -14.79 19.83 26.15
CA ARG A 73 -15.72 18.85 25.53
C ARG A 73 -15.36 18.55 24.08
N ASP A 74 -15.00 19.57 23.32
CA ASP A 74 -14.72 19.44 21.89
C ASP A 74 -13.43 18.64 21.67
N GLU A 75 -12.35 18.96 22.39
CA GLU A 75 -11.08 18.24 22.34
C GLU A 75 -11.21 16.79 22.79
N ILE A 76 -12.01 16.54 23.84
CA ILE A 76 -12.28 15.18 24.31
C ILE A 76 -13.10 14.40 23.27
N GLY A 77 -14.06 15.05 22.61
CA GLY A 77 -14.77 14.50 21.46
C GLY A 77 -13.82 14.09 20.35
N ILE A 78 -12.94 15.00 19.90
CA ILE A 78 -11.92 14.74 18.87
C ILE A 78 -11.02 13.57 19.29
N ALA A 79 -10.57 13.54 20.54
CA ALA A 79 -9.71 12.47 21.04
C ALA A 79 -10.40 11.10 21.01
N VAL A 80 -11.69 11.03 21.32
CA VAL A 80 -12.48 9.81 21.21
C VAL A 80 -12.65 9.40 19.73
N THR A 81 -13.00 10.34 18.84
CA THR A 81 -13.15 10.07 17.39
C THR A 81 -11.91 9.44 16.79
N ASN A 82 -10.75 9.96 17.18
CA ASN A 82 -9.47 9.55 16.62
C ASN A 82 -8.83 8.37 17.39
N GLY A 83 -9.54 7.76 18.35
CA GLY A 83 -9.02 6.65 19.15
C GLY A 83 -7.81 7.01 20.01
N ILE A 84 -7.61 8.29 20.31
CA ILE A 84 -6.58 8.77 21.24
C ILE A 84 -7.04 8.43 22.67
N LEU A 85 -8.32 8.67 22.94
CA LEU A 85 -8.96 8.48 24.25
C LEU A 85 -10.03 7.39 24.17
N PHE A 86 -9.92 6.37 25.03
CA PHE A 86 -10.94 5.32 25.18
C PHE A 86 -11.62 5.42 26.55
N GLY A 87 -12.88 5.00 26.64
CA GLY A 87 -13.54 4.79 27.93
C GLY A 87 -13.25 3.41 28.53
N SER A 88 -13.57 3.24 29.81
CA SER A 88 -13.69 1.93 30.46
C SER A 88 -15.16 1.53 30.48
N GLY A 89 -15.57 0.73 29.50
CA GLY A 89 -16.99 0.47 29.24
C GLY A 89 -17.71 1.77 28.85
N SER A 90 -18.73 2.16 29.61
CA SER A 90 -19.54 3.36 29.35
C SER A 90 -19.06 4.62 30.10
N LYS A 91 -17.80 4.68 30.55
CA LYS A 91 -17.25 5.82 31.31
C LYS A 91 -15.92 6.32 30.75
N LEU A 92 -15.72 7.63 30.71
CA LEU A 92 -14.46 8.28 30.33
C LEU A 92 -13.52 8.52 31.51
N ASP A 93 -14.04 8.69 32.73
CA ASP A 93 -13.32 9.05 33.95
C ASP A 93 -12.41 10.30 33.79
N PRO A 94 -12.94 11.47 33.39
CA PRO A 94 -12.15 12.63 32.95
C PRO A 94 -11.19 13.17 34.02
N HIS A 95 -11.55 13.09 35.30
CA HIS A 95 -10.74 13.60 36.41
C HIS A 95 -9.73 12.57 36.98
N ARG A 96 -9.74 11.32 36.50
CA ARG A 96 -8.81 10.28 36.95
C ARG A 96 -7.38 10.71 36.65
N LYS A 97 -6.45 10.44 37.58
CA LYS A 97 -5.03 10.73 37.37
C LYS A 97 -4.44 9.76 36.35
N VAL A 98 -3.71 10.30 35.38
CA VAL A 98 -3.06 9.50 34.34
C VAL A 98 -1.72 8.98 34.83
N THR A 99 -1.39 7.75 34.43
CA THR A 99 -0.05 7.21 34.61
C THR A 99 0.87 7.66 33.48
N ARG A 100 2.18 7.48 33.65
CA ARG A 100 3.17 7.72 32.59
C ARG A 100 2.88 6.91 31.33
N LEU A 101 2.51 5.63 31.49
CA LEU A 101 2.16 4.76 30.35
C LEU A 101 0.92 5.27 29.62
N GLU A 102 -0.12 5.62 30.36
CA GLU A 102 -1.36 6.13 29.77
C GLU A 102 -1.14 7.44 29.00
N PHE A 103 -0.36 8.37 29.56
CA PHE A 103 0.02 9.58 28.84
C PHE A 103 0.85 9.30 27.58
N ALA A 104 1.80 8.36 27.65
CA ALA A 104 2.59 7.95 26.48
C ALA A 104 1.70 7.37 25.37
N LEU A 105 0.70 6.55 25.72
CA LEU A 105 -0.25 6.03 24.74
C LEU A 105 -1.08 7.13 24.08
N PHE A 106 -1.56 8.11 24.85
CA PHE A 106 -2.28 9.26 24.28
C PHE A 106 -1.39 10.04 23.32
N LEU A 107 -0.17 10.37 23.73
CA LEU A 107 0.76 11.14 22.91
C LEU A 107 1.18 10.40 21.64
N SER A 108 1.49 9.10 21.74
CA SER A 108 1.86 8.25 20.60
C SER A 108 0.76 8.22 19.53
N ARG A 109 -0.51 8.17 19.96
CA ARG A 109 -1.68 8.11 19.08
C ARG A 109 -2.04 9.47 18.47
N SER A 110 -1.59 10.56 19.07
CA SER A 110 -1.83 11.91 18.54
C SER A 110 -0.86 12.29 17.42
N ILE A 111 0.28 11.61 17.27
CA ILE A 111 1.31 11.96 16.28
C ILE A 111 1.53 10.78 15.32
N ARG A 112 1.18 10.98 14.04
CA ARG A 112 1.34 9.94 13.02
C ARG A 112 2.80 9.66 12.71
N GLU A 113 3.61 10.70 12.54
CA GLU A 113 5.02 10.60 12.17
C GLU A 113 5.94 11.23 13.22
N LEU A 114 6.98 10.50 13.59
CA LEU A 114 7.96 10.92 14.60
C LEU A 114 9.38 10.72 14.07
N PRO A 115 10.31 11.62 14.43
CA PRO A 115 11.70 11.45 14.06
C PRO A 115 12.33 10.30 14.84
N THR A 116 13.42 9.76 14.32
CA THR A 116 14.28 8.80 15.04
C THR A 116 15.59 9.49 15.34
N ILE A 117 15.77 9.92 16.59
CA ILE A 117 16.96 10.67 17.04
C ILE A 117 17.83 9.88 18.02
N ARG A 118 17.41 8.66 18.40
CA ARG A 118 18.18 7.71 19.21
C ARG A 118 17.65 6.28 19.03
N GLU A 119 18.45 5.33 19.49
CA GLU A 119 18.12 3.90 19.48
C GLU A 119 16.91 3.54 20.37
N ALA A 120 16.31 2.38 20.07
CA ALA A 120 15.23 1.82 20.87
C ALA A 120 15.72 1.40 22.26
N ILE A 121 14.86 1.55 23.27
CA ILE A 121 15.11 1.07 24.63
C ILE A 121 13.93 0.22 25.06
N THR A 122 14.19 -1.03 25.45
CA THR A 122 13.16 -1.91 26.01
C THR A 122 13.01 -1.68 27.51
N PHE A 123 11.78 -1.62 27.99
CA PHE A 123 11.47 -1.51 29.42
C PHE A 123 10.74 -2.76 29.91
N THR A 124 11.12 -3.26 31.08
CA THR A 124 10.56 -4.51 31.62
C THR A 124 9.16 -4.36 32.20
N ASP A 125 8.73 -3.13 32.50
CA ASP A 125 7.42 -2.79 33.08
C ASP A 125 6.44 -2.22 32.04
N VAL A 126 6.79 -2.18 30.76
CA VAL A 126 5.89 -1.81 29.67
C VAL A 126 5.28 -3.08 29.06
N PRO A 127 3.94 -3.25 29.06
CA PRO A 127 3.31 -4.40 28.41
C PRO A 127 3.67 -4.46 26.92
N GLN A 128 3.80 -5.67 26.38
CA GLN A 128 4.14 -5.87 24.98
C GLN A 128 3.18 -5.12 24.03
N SER A 129 1.88 -5.10 24.36
CA SER A 129 0.84 -4.38 23.59
C SER A 129 1.03 -2.86 23.52
N ALA A 130 1.85 -2.27 24.39
CA ALA A 130 2.17 -0.84 24.42
C ALA A 130 3.64 -0.55 24.08
N SER A 131 4.43 -1.58 23.81
CA SER A 131 5.88 -1.44 23.60
C SER A 131 6.20 -0.58 22.37
N GLY A 132 5.53 -0.81 21.22
CA GLY A 132 5.70 -0.01 20.01
C GLY A 132 5.40 1.48 20.22
N ASP A 133 4.32 1.79 20.94
CA ASP A 133 3.93 3.17 21.30
C ASP A 133 4.99 3.87 22.18
N VAL A 134 5.49 3.19 23.21
CA VAL A 134 6.53 3.75 24.07
C VAL A 134 7.86 3.87 23.32
N ASN A 135 8.24 2.84 22.55
CA ASN A 135 9.50 2.79 21.82
C ASN A 135 9.62 3.95 20.83
N ARG A 136 8.58 4.25 20.05
CA ARG A 136 8.63 5.35 19.08
C ARG A 136 8.78 6.72 19.75
N LEU A 137 8.12 6.95 20.89
CA LEU A 137 8.27 8.19 21.66
C LEU A 137 9.66 8.29 22.30
N VAL A 138 10.24 7.17 22.71
CA VAL A 138 11.64 7.12 23.13
C VAL A 138 12.53 7.46 21.94
N LYS A 139 12.47 6.76 20.81
CA LYS A 139 13.27 7.06 19.61
C LYS A 139 13.20 8.53 19.19
N ALA A 140 12.05 9.17 19.35
CA ALA A 140 11.82 10.58 19.04
C ALA A 140 12.34 11.60 20.09
N GLY A 141 12.97 11.15 21.17
CA GLY A 141 13.47 12.06 22.20
C GLY A 141 12.43 12.52 23.23
N LEU A 142 11.16 12.15 23.06
CA LEU A 142 10.05 12.77 23.80
C LEU A 142 9.96 12.29 25.25
N ILE A 143 10.13 11.00 25.48
CA ILE A 143 10.04 10.36 26.80
C ILE A 143 11.27 9.51 27.11
N SER A 144 11.54 9.22 28.37
CA SER A 144 12.63 8.34 28.80
C SER A 144 12.22 7.56 30.05
N GLY A 145 12.84 6.39 30.26
CA GLY A 145 12.73 5.65 31.52
C GLY A 145 13.66 6.19 32.60
N TYR A 146 13.72 5.48 33.73
CA TYR A 146 14.53 5.88 34.90
C TYR A 146 16.00 5.47 34.84
N GLY A 147 16.45 4.87 33.72
CA GLY A 147 17.83 4.41 33.55
C GLY A 147 18.17 3.10 34.27
N ASN A 148 17.19 2.46 34.92
CA ASN A 148 17.32 1.16 35.58
C ASN A 148 16.56 0.03 34.85
N GLY A 149 16.22 0.23 33.58
CA GLY A 149 15.39 -0.68 32.79
C GLY A 149 13.88 -0.53 32.98
N LEU A 150 13.43 0.38 33.87
CA LEU A 150 12.01 0.69 34.09
C LEU A 150 11.59 1.99 33.40
N PHE A 151 10.39 2.00 32.84
CA PHE A 151 9.72 3.17 32.31
C PHE A 151 8.97 3.96 33.40
N GLY A 152 8.51 3.27 34.45
CA GLY A 152 7.61 3.82 35.47
C GLY A 152 6.14 3.75 35.07
N SER A 153 5.73 2.66 34.42
CA SER A 153 4.42 2.56 33.75
C SER A 153 3.22 2.90 34.61
N ASN A 154 3.29 2.59 35.91
CA ASN A 154 2.21 2.79 36.88
C ASN A 154 2.34 4.09 37.69
N ASP A 155 3.41 4.86 37.52
CA ASP A 155 3.59 6.10 38.26
C ASP A 155 2.68 7.18 37.68
N TYR A 156 2.05 7.97 38.56
CA TYR A 156 1.25 9.10 38.12
C TYR A 156 2.10 10.22 37.54
N LEU A 157 1.61 10.82 36.45
CA LEU A 157 2.32 11.90 35.76
C LEU A 157 2.18 13.23 36.51
N LEU A 158 3.31 13.91 36.71
CA LEU A 158 3.37 15.28 37.23
C LEU A 158 3.16 16.31 36.11
N LYS A 159 2.56 17.45 36.42
CA LYS A 159 2.35 18.56 35.48
C LYS A 159 3.66 19.05 34.88
N GLU A 160 4.72 19.15 35.69
CA GLU A 160 6.04 19.59 35.22
C GLU A 160 6.65 18.57 34.24
N GLN A 161 6.38 17.28 34.43
CA GLN A 161 6.81 16.24 33.49
C GLN A 161 6.03 16.32 32.18
N MET A 162 4.71 16.55 32.26
CA MET A 162 3.87 16.77 31.08
C MET A 162 4.36 17.97 30.27
N GLU A 163 4.53 19.13 30.90
CA GLU A 163 5.00 20.35 30.20
C GLU A 163 6.38 20.14 29.57
N ALA A 164 7.31 19.48 30.26
CA ALA A 164 8.62 19.17 29.68
C ALA A 164 8.53 18.25 28.45
N ILE A 165 7.59 17.29 28.43
CA ILE A 165 7.37 16.44 27.25
C ILE A 165 6.73 17.27 26.12
N LEU A 166 5.74 18.10 26.42
CA LEU A 166 5.08 18.95 25.43
C LEU A 166 6.04 20.00 24.82
N ASP A 167 6.96 20.54 25.60
CA ASP A 167 8.03 21.40 25.08
C ASP A 167 8.95 20.67 24.10
N ARG A 168 9.22 19.37 24.32
CA ARG A 168 9.95 18.55 23.34
C ARG A 168 9.14 18.32 22.08
N VAL A 169 7.83 18.10 22.20
CA VAL A 169 6.93 17.98 21.03
C VAL A 169 6.99 19.26 20.18
N ARG A 170 6.92 20.45 20.80
CA ARG A 170 7.04 21.75 20.10
C ARG A 170 8.38 21.93 19.38
N ASN A 171 9.42 21.26 19.87
CA ASN A 171 10.77 21.31 19.32
C ASN A 171 11.06 20.24 18.25
N LEU A 172 10.14 19.32 17.94
CA LEU A 172 10.34 18.30 16.91
C LEU A 172 10.64 18.91 15.54
N LYS A 173 10.06 20.07 15.20
CA LYS A 173 10.35 20.82 13.97
C LYS A 173 11.82 21.23 13.80
N ASN A 174 12.59 21.22 14.89
CA ASN A 174 14.02 21.53 14.89
C ASN A 174 14.88 20.25 14.85
N THR A 175 14.31 19.10 14.48
CA THR A 175 15.06 17.85 14.30
C THR A 175 16.18 18.08 13.28
N ARG A 176 17.40 17.67 13.65
CA ARG A 176 18.59 17.84 12.81
C ARG A 176 18.49 16.95 11.57
N LYS A 177 18.95 17.46 10.42
CA LYS A 177 19.05 16.72 9.15
C LYS A 177 19.94 15.47 9.30
N GLN A 178 20.92 15.52 10.19
CA GLN A 178 21.84 14.43 10.51
C GLN A 178 21.20 13.33 11.38
N ASP A 179 20.10 13.62 12.07
CA ASP A 179 19.38 12.62 12.88
C ASP A 179 18.24 11.98 12.09
N ASP A 180 17.43 12.80 11.42
CA ASP A 180 16.34 12.26 10.60
C ASP A 180 16.07 13.20 9.43
N PHE A 181 16.70 12.90 8.30
CA PHE A 181 16.65 13.78 7.13
C PHE A 181 15.23 13.91 6.58
N TYR A 182 14.54 12.79 6.36
CA TYR A 182 13.14 12.74 5.94
C TYR A 182 12.25 13.58 6.85
N TYR A 183 12.33 13.39 8.17
CA TYR A 183 11.48 14.15 9.08
C TYR A 183 11.85 15.63 9.08
N SER A 184 13.14 15.98 9.07
CA SER A 184 13.62 17.37 9.10
C SER A 184 13.11 18.16 7.90
N VAL A 185 13.27 17.61 6.69
CA VAL A 185 12.82 18.24 5.42
C VAL A 185 11.29 18.34 5.37
N ASN A 186 10.58 17.31 5.83
CA ASN A 186 9.14 17.20 5.65
C ASN A 186 8.32 17.62 6.90
N SER A 187 8.95 18.12 7.96
CA SER A 187 8.31 18.30 9.28
C SER A 187 7.03 19.13 9.25
N GLU A 188 7.00 20.23 8.48
CA GLU A 188 5.82 21.08 8.32
C GLU A 188 4.67 20.33 7.65
N TRP A 189 4.95 19.61 6.56
CA TRP A 189 3.95 18.79 5.87
C TRP A 189 3.45 17.65 6.76
N LEU A 190 4.35 16.94 7.45
CA LEU A 190 3.98 15.82 8.33
C LEU A 190 3.10 16.27 9.50
N ALA A 191 3.35 17.47 10.05
CA ALA A 191 2.55 18.05 11.12
C ALA A 191 1.21 18.63 10.64
N GLY A 192 1.17 19.17 9.42
CA GLY A 192 0.00 19.87 8.86
C GLY A 192 -0.97 19.00 8.06
N THR A 193 -0.57 17.80 7.64
CA THR A 193 -1.32 16.99 6.66
C THR A 193 -2.55 16.30 7.27
N LYS A 194 -3.72 16.70 6.76
CA LYS A 194 -5.00 16.01 6.98
C LYS A 194 -5.14 14.88 5.97
N LEU A 195 -5.51 13.69 6.45
CA LEU A 195 -5.95 12.63 5.55
C LEU A 195 -7.33 13.03 4.99
N PRO A 196 -7.52 13.06 3.66
CA PRO A 196 -8.83 13.28 3.08
C PRO A 196 -9.83 12.19 3.51
N ALA A 197 -11.12 12.49 3.43
CA ALA A 197 -12.15 11.53 3.81
C ALA A 197 -12.04 10.24 2.98
N GLY A 198 -12.03 9.09 3.65
CA GLY A 198 -11.85 7.78 3.02
C GLY A 198 -10.43 7.40 2.61
N TYR A 199 -9.42 8.22 2.89
CA TYR A 199 -8.01 7.91 2.60
C TYR A 199 -7.29 7.41 3.86
N PRO A 200 -6.72 6.19 3.85
CA PRO A 200 -6.03 5.62 5.02
C PRO A 200 -4.57 6.07 5.10
N GLY A 201 -4.07 6.69 4.03
CA GLY A 201 -2.77 7.32 3.92
C GLY A 201 -2.83 8.41 2.86
N LEU A 202 -1.86 9.32 2.93
CA LEU A 202 -1.62 10.35 1.94
C LEU A 202 -0.13 10.55 1.84
N GLY A 203 0.38 10.57 0.62
CA GLY A 203 1.73 11.00 0.29
C GLY A 203 1.77 11.85 -0.96
N THR A 204 2.97 12.18 -1.43
CA THR A 204 3.16 12.99 -2.63
C THR A 204 2.52 12.35 -3.87
N PHE A 205 2.61 11.03 -4.01
CA PHE A 205 1.95 10.29 -5.10
C PHE A 205 0.42 10.47 -5.05
N ASP A 206 -0.18 10.34 -3.87
CA ASP A 206 -1.62 10.52 -3.67
C ASP A 206 -2.08 11.97 -3.90
N GLU A 207 -1.28 12.96 -3.49
CA GLU A 207 -1.57 14.39 -3.73
C GLU A 207 -1.65 14.70 -5.23
N VAL A 208 -0.72 14.16 -6.03
CA VAL A 208 -0.73 14.31 -7.48
C VAL A 208 -1.87 13.50 -8.11
N ASP A 209 -2.17 12.31 -7.59
CA ASP A 209 -3.28 11.49 -8.08
C ASP A 209 -4.63 12.16 -7.82
N LEU A 210 -4.84 12.76 -6.64
CA LEU A 210 -6.01 13.58 -6.32
C LEU A 210 -6.14 14.78 -7.27
N SER A 211 -5.03 15.45 -7.60
CA SER A 211 -5.01 16.54 -8.59
C SER A 211 -5.41 16.05 -9.98
N ASN A 212 -4.90 14.89 -10.42
CA ASN A 212 -5.27 14.28 -11.70
C ASN A 212 -6.74 13.86 -11.72
N LYS A 213 -7.22 13.22 -10.65
CA LYS A 213 -8.63 12.85 -10.47
C LYS A 213 -9.55 14.07 -10.54
N ALA A 214 -9.17 15.22 -9.98
CA ALA A 214 -9.96 16.45 -10.10
C ALA A 214 -10.11 16.92 -11.57
N LYS A 215 -9.01 16.89 -12.34
CA LYS A 215 -9.03 17.20 -13.78
C LYS A 215 -9.91 16.23 -14.56
N ILE A 216 -9.79 14.94 -14.28
CA ILE A 216 -10.60 13.89 -14.93
C ILE A 216 -12.08 14.00 -14.56
N ARG A 217 -12.38 14.35 -13.30
CA ARG A 217 -13.76 14.60 -12.86
C ARG A 217 -14.38 15.75 -13.64
N GLN A 218 -13.64 16.83 -13.85
CA GLN A 218 -14.11 17.93 -14.69
C GLN A 218 -14.45 17.46 -16.13
N ILE A 219 -13.62 16.58 -16.71
CA ILE A 219 -13.90 15.96 -18.02
C ILE A 219 -15.17 15.13 -17.94
N ALA A 220 -15.28 14.21 -16.98
CA ALA A 220 -16.44 13.34 -16.82
C ALA A 220 -17.76 14.13 -16.61
N ASP A 221 -17.73 15.17 -15.79
CA ASP A 221 -18.90 16.03 -15.52
C ASP A 221 -19.28 16.87 -16.75
N GLU A 222 -18.32 17.28 -17.58
CA GLU A 222 -18.58 17.92 -18.87
C GLU A 222 -19.23 16.94 -19.86
N LEU A 223 -18.72 15.72 -19.94
CA LEU A 223 -19.32 14.68 -20.79
C LEU A 223 -20.75 14.36 -20.32
N TYR A 224 -20.94 14.11 -19.03
CA TYR A 224 -22.26 13.77 -18.49
C TYR A 224 -23.31 14.87 -18.70
N ARG A 225 -22.95 16.15 -18.51
CA ARG A 225 -23.89 17.28 -18.76
C ARG A 225 -24.31 17.43 -20.22
N ASN A 226 -23.48 16.95 -21.14
CA ASN A 226 -23.71 17.02 -22.58
C ASN A 226 -24.10 15.66 -23.18
N ALA A 227 -24.55 14.71 -22.36
CA ALA A 227 -24.85 13.33 -22.78
C ALA A 227 -25.70 13.26 -24.06
N ASP A 228 -26.76 14.08 -24.15
CA ASP A 228 -27.69 14.11 -25.28
C ASP A 228 -27.09 14.67 -26.59
N THR A 229 -25.82 15.09 -26.59
CA THR A 229 -25.15 15.69 -27.76
C THR A 229 -24.22 14.73 -28.51
N TYR A 230 -23.86 13.60 -27.89
CA TYR A 230 -22.92 12.64 -28.46
C TYR A 230 -23.64 11.61 -29.32
N ALA A 231 -22.98 11.16 -30.39
CA ALA A 231 -23.52 10.10 -31.23
C ALA A 231 -23.39 8.73 -30.55
N ASP A 232 -24.30 7.82 -30.84
CA ASP A 232 -24.27 6.46 -30.32
C ASP A 232 -22.92 5.78 -30.66
N GLY A 233 -22.31 5.15 -29.65
CA GLY A 233 -21.08 4.38 -29.80
C GLY A 233 -19.79 5.18 -29.65
N THR A 234 -19.83 6.52 -29.53
CA THR A 234 -18.62 7.30 -29.25
C THR A 234 -18.12 7.09 -27.81
N ILE A 235 -16.85 7.44 -27.57
CA ILE A 235 -16.23 7.38 -26.24
C ILE A 235 -17.02 8.22 -25.24
N GLU A 236 -17.40 9.43 -25.65
CA GLU A 236 -18.12 10.40 -24.84
C GLU A 236 -19.50 9.88 -24.43
N GLN A 237 -20.23 9.28 -25.37
CA GLN A 237 -21.53 8.66 -25.10
C GLN A 237 -21.39 7.50 -24.10
N LYS A 238 -20.42 6.60 -24.31
CA LYS A 238 -20.20 5.45 -23.41
C LYS A 238 -19.84 5.88 -21.98
N ILE A 239 -18.99 6.91 -21.83
CA ILE A 239 -18.65 7.48 -20.53
C ILE A 239 -19.91 8.07 -19.86
N ALA A 240 -20.65 8.90 -20.59
CA ALA A 240 -21.83 9.58 -20.05
C ALA A 240 -22.91 8.57 -19.62
N ASP A 241 -23.18 7.55 -20.44
CA ASP A 241 -24.17 6.52 -20.15
C ASP A 241 -23.75 5.65 -18.97
N PHE A 242 -22.49 5.21 -18.93
CA PHE A 242 -22.00 4.45 -17.78
C PHE A 242 -22.10 5.29 -16.50
N TYR A 243 -21.64 6.54 -16.53
CA TYR A 243 -21.67 7.41 -15.36
C TYR A 243 -23.10 7.66 -14.87
N SER A 244 -24.07 7.79 -15.79
CA SER A 244 -25.50 7.89 -15.45
C SER A 244 -25.98 6.70 -14.62
N THR A 245 -25.56 5.47 -14.95
CA THR A 245 -25.95 4.26 -14.18
C THR A 245 -25.28 4.19 -12.81
N VAL A 246 -24.10 4.78 -12.66
CA VAL A 246 -23.39 4.84 -11.37
C VAL A 246 -24.11 5.80 -10.42
N LEU A 247 -24.48 6.98 -10.92
CA LEU A 247 -25.13 8.05 -10.15
C LEU A 247 -26.58 7.73 -9.77
N ASP A 248 -27.26 6.85 -10.51
CA ASP A 248 -28.66 6.49 -10.29
C ASP A 248 -28.87 5.52 -9.11
N MET A 249 -28.65 6.02 -7.90
CA MET A 249 -28.83 5.25 -6.66
C MET A 249 -30.31 4.85 -6.44
N GLU A 250 -31.26 5.58 -7.01
CA GLU A 250 -32.68 5.24 -6.90
C GLU A 250 -32.98 3.90 -7.59
N ASN A 251 -32.54 3.73 -8.84
CA ASN A 251 -32.73 2.46 -9.55
C ASN A 251 -31.88 1.33 -8.95
N ARG A 252 -30.65 1.62 -8.51
CA ARG A 252 -29.82 0.64 -7.79
C ARG A 252 -30.50 0.13 -6.51
N ASN A 253 -31.11 1.01 -5.72
CA ASN A 253 -31.85 0.63 -4.51
C ASN A 253 -33.12 -0.17 -4.83
N LYS A 254 -33.88 0.21 -5.88
CA LYS A 254 -35.03 -0.58 -6.35
C LYS A 254 -34.63 -2.00 -6.75
N GLN A 255 -33.45 -2.15 -7.36
CA GLN A 255 -32.93 -3.45 -7.78
C GLN A 255 -32.39 -4.28 -6.60
N GLY A 256 -31.77 -3.64 -5.60
CA GLY A 256 -31.13 -4.34 -4.48
C GLY A 256 -30.12 -5.37 -4.97
N ILE A 257 -30.19 -6.60 -4.45
CA ILE A 257 -29.40 -7.74 -4.94
C ILE A 257 -30.05 -8.47 -6.13
N GLY A 258 -31.20 -7.99 -6.62
CA GLY A 258 -31.96 -8.61 -7.70
C GLY A 258 -31.13 -9.06 -8.91
N PRO A 259 -30.20 -8.23 -9.42
CA PRO A 259 -29.38 -8.58 -10.59
C PRO A 259 -28.45 -9.79 -10.41
N ILE A 260 -28.07 -10.14 -9.17
CA ILE A 260 -27.20 -11.29 -8.91
C ILE A 260 -27.95 -12.54 -8.41
N LYS A 261 -29.26 -12.44 -8.14
CA LYS A 261 -30.06 -13.54 -7.58
C LYS A 261 -30.00 -14.82 -8.41
N LYS A 262 -29.95 -14.70 -9.75
CA LYS A 262 -29.81 -15.87 -10.64
C LYS A 262 -28.57 -16.68 -10.28
N TYR A 263 -27.41 -16.02 -10.17
CA TYR A 263 -26.14 -16.66 -9.86
C TYR A 263 -26.10 -17.21 -8.43
N LEU A 264 -26.65 -16.47 -7.45
CA LEU A 264 -26.76 -16.98 -6.08
C LEU A 264 -27.63 -18.25 -6.00
N HIS A 265 -28.67 -18.34 -6.83
CA HIS A 265 -29.51 -19.54 -6.90
C HIS A 265 -28.81 -20.72 -7.58
N MET A 266 -28.02 -20.46 -8.63
CA MET A 266 -27.19 -21.48 -9.27
C MET A 266 -26.21 -22.07 -8.26
N ILE A 267 -25.47 -21.23 -7.54
CA ILE A 267 -24.52 -21.63 -6.49
C ILE A 267 -25.23 -22.49 -5.44
N GLU A 268 -26.37 -22.03 -4.91
CA GLU A 268 -27.11 -22.75 -3.87
C GLU A 268 -27.60 -24.14 -4.34
N SER A 269 -27.92 -24.26 -5.63
CA SER A 269 -28.52 -25.48 -6.19
C SER A 269 -27.52 -26.60 -6.44
N ALA A 270 -26.22 -26.29 -6.47
CA ALA A 270 -25.17 -27.29 -6.64
C ALA A 270 -25.13 -28.27 -5.45
N LYS A 271 -24.88 -29.54 -5.72
CA LYS A 271 -24.88 -30.63 -4.71
C LYS A 271 -23.60 -31.46 -4.73
N THR A 272 -22.84 -31.38 -5.81
CA THR A 272 -21.61 -32.15 -6.01
C THR A 272 -20.46 -31.21 -6.35
N ALA A 273 -19.24 -31.68 -6.16
CA ALA A 273 -18.04 -30.96 -6.57
C ALA A 273 -18.06 -30.61 -8.06
N GLN A 274 -18.61 -31.50 -8.91
CA GLN A 274 -18.77 -31.22 -10.34
C GLN A 274 -19.78 -30.11 -10.61
N GLU A 275 -20.95 -30.13 -9.96
CA GLU A 275 -21.98 -29.11 -10.15
C GLU A 275 -21.50 -27.71 -9.69
N ILE A 276 -20.61 -27.66 -8.69
CA ILE A 276 -19.94 -26.42 -8.27
C ILE A 276 -19.04 -25.88 -9.40
N LEU A 277 -18.20 -26.73 -10.00
CA LEU A 277 -17.36 -26.32 -11.15
C LEU A 277 -18.21 -25.87 -12.33
N ASP A 278 -19.25 -26.63 -12.68
CA ASP A 278 -20.15 -26.30 -13.78
C ASP A 278 -20.81 -24.94 -13.57
N THR A 279 -21.25 -24.66 -12.34
CA THR A 279 -21.84 -23.38 -11.95
C THR A 279 -20.83 -22.23 -12.05
N ALA A 280 -19.62 -22.41 -11.51
CA ALA A 280 -18.57 -21.39 -11.57
C ALA A 280 -18.20 -21.05 -13.02
N ALA A 281 -18.13 -22.05 -13.92
CA ALA A 281 -17.88 -21.83 -15.33
C ALA A 281 -19.00 -21.04 -16.02
N GLU A 282 -20.27 -21.38 -15.74
CA GLU A 282 -21.42 -20.65 -16.30
C GLU A 282 -21.45 -19.20 -15.83
N ILE A 283 -21.16 -18.94 -14.55
CA ILE A 283 -21.05 -17.58 -14.01
C ILE A 283 -19.93 -16.81 -14.71
N GLU A 284 -18.74 -17.39 -14.91
CA GLU A 284 -17.63 -16.73 -15.61
C GLU A 284 -17.97 -16.41 -17.06
N ILE A 285 -18.63 -17.33 -17.78
CA ILE A 285 -19.05 -17.10 -19.16
C ILE A 285 -20.02 -15.92 -19.25
N GLU A 286 -21.04 -15.88 -18.37
CA GLU A 286 -22.06 -14.83 -18.41
C GLU A 286 -21.57 -13.48 -17.89
N THR A 287 -20.70 -13.47 -16.89
CA THR A 287 -20.35 -12.25 -16.14
C THR A 287 -18.90 -11.81 -16.27
N GLY A 288 -18.00 -12.70 -16.70
CA GLY A 288 -16.55 -12.53 -16.62
C GLY A 288 -15.96 -12.72 -15.21
N TYR A 289 -16.79 -12.93 -14.19
CA TYR A 289 -16.33 -13.19 -12.83
C TYR A 289 -16.37 -14.68 -12.51
N ASN A 290 -15.35 -15.15 -11.80
CA ASN A 290 -15.30 -16.50 -11.27
C ASN A 290 -15.25 -16.42 -9.73
N PRO A 291 -16.34 -16.77 -9.03
CA PRO A 291 -16.40 -16.65 -7.57
C PRO A 291 -15.71 -17.82 -6.83
N LEU A 292 -15.11 -18.77 -7.55
CA LEU A 292 -14.49 -19.96 -6.98
C LEU A 292 -12.95 -19.90 -7.05
N PHE A 293 -12.38 -20.08 -8.25
CA PHE A 293 -10.95 -19.92 -8.53
C PHE A 293 -10.72 -19.75 -10.04
N SER A 294 -9.62 -19.11 -10.46
CA SER A 294 -9.47 -18.62 -11.83
C SER A 294 -8.33 -19.27 -12.62
N PHE A 295 -8.56 -19.39 -13.94
CA PHE A 295 -7.52 -19.58 -14.94
C PHE A 295 -7.53 -18.41 -15.93
N SER A 296 -6.36 -17.83 -16.21
CA SER A 296 -6.25 -16.70 -17.14
C SER A 296 -4.94 -16.75 -17.93
N PRO A 297 -4.93 -16.39 -19.22
CA PRO A 297 -3.71 -16.22 -19.98
C PRO A 297 -2.84 -15.08 -19.43
N SER A 298 -1.54 -15.31 -19.35
CA SER A 298 -0.52 -14.29 -19.06
C SER A 298 0.75 -14.61 -19.84
N LEU A 299 1.69 -13.67 -19.88
CA LEU A 299 2.97 -13.85 -20.55
C LEU A 299 3.75 -15.03 -19.93
N ASP A 300 4.35 -15.88 -20.76
CA ASP A 300 5.17 -16.99 -20.28
C ASP A 300 6.53 -16.46 -19.80
N LEU A 301 6.95 -16.83 -18.59
CA LEU A 301 8.23 -16.36 -18.05
C LEU A 301 9.43 -16.91 -18.81
N LEU A 302 9.36 -18.10 -19.43
CA LEU A 302 10.48 -18.70 -20.18
C LEU A 302 10.45 -18.34 -21.67
N ASP A 303 9.32 -17.83 -22.18
CA ASP A 303 9.14 -17.44 -23.57
C ASP A 303 8.19 -16.23 -23.66
N SER A 304 8.74 -15.03 -23.52
CA SER A 304 8.00 -13.77 -23.49
C SER A 304 7.32 -13.41 -24.81
N SER A 305 7.50 -14.21 -25.86
CA SER A 305 6.86 -14.02 -27.16
C SER A 305 5.46 -14.64 -27.26
N LYS A 306 5.08 -15.46 -26.26
CA LYS A 306 3.77 -16.13 -26.19
C LYS A 306 3.05 -15.91 -24.86
N TYR A 307 1.76 -16.24 -24.87
CA TYR A 307 0.96 -16.38 -23.66
C TYR A 307 0.87 -17.84 -23.24
N SER A 308 0.84 -18.07 -21.92
CA SER A 308 0.57 -19.35 -21.28
C SER A 308 -0.60 -19.21 -20.31
N LEU A 309 -1.30 -20.32 -20.04
CA LEU A 309 -2.42 -20.30 -19.09
C LEU A 309 -1.89 -20.39 -17.66
N TYR A 310 -2.25 -19.43 -16.82
CA TYR A 310 -1.95 -19.44 -15.39
C TYR A 310 -3.19 -19.84 -14.58
N GLY A 311 -2.99 -20.61 -13.51
CA GLY A 311 -4.05 -21.04 -12.61
C GLY A 311 -3.73 -20.73 -11.14
N THR A 312 -4.76 -20.34 -10.40
CA THR A 312 -4.70 -20.11 -8.95
C THR A 312 -5.74 -20.99 -8.25
N GLY A 313 -5.48 -21.42 -7.02
CA GLY A 313 -6.47 -22.13 -6.20
C GLY A 313 -7.56 -21.21 -5.64
N LEU A 314 -8.35 -21.73 -4.70
CA LEU A 314 -9.29 -20.95 -3.88
C LEU A 314 -8.55 -19.80 -3.19
N SER A 315 -9.23 -18.68 -3.00
CA SER A 315 -8.65 -17.47 -2.40
C SER A 315 -9.20 -17.18 -1.00
N THR A 316 -8.61 -16.23 -0.30
CA THR A 316 -9.09 -15.74 1.00
C THR A 316 -9.58 -14.30 0.85
N GLY A 317 -10.64 -13.90 1.57
CA GLY A 317 -11.13 -12.53 1.52
C GLY A 317 -10.32 -11.53 2.35
N LEU A 318 -9.38 -12.01 3.17
CA LEU A 318 -8.30 -11.22 3.77
C LEU A 318 -6.93 -11.81 3.43
N ASN A 319 -5.87 -10.99 3.50
CA ASN A 319 -4.49 -11.48 3.36
C ASN A 319 -4.22 -12.59 4.39
N SER A 320 -3.57 -13.67 3.96
CA SER A 320 -3.32 -14.86 4.78
C SER A 320 -2.66 -14.53 6.13
N SER A 321 -1.79 -13.51 6.17
CA SER A 321 -1.15 -13.05 7.40
C SER A 321 -2.14 -12.55 8.46
N TYR A 322 -3.26 -11.94 8.06
CA TYR A 322 -4.30 -11.52 9.01
C TYR A 322 -5.09 -12.71 9.56
N LEU A 323 -5.45 -13.67 8.68
CA LEU A 323 -6.17 -14.87 9.08
C LEU A 323 -5.34 -15.79 9.99
N LEU A 324 -4.01 -15.71 9.88
CA LEU A 324 -3.05 -16.46 10.69
C LEU A 324 -2.48 -15.66 11.88
N SER A 325 -2.92 -14.42 12.10
CA SER A 325 -2.40 -13.55 13.16
C SER A 325 -2.84 -13.94 14.57
N ASP A 326 -3.90 -14.77 14.67
CA ASP A 326 -4.61 -15.09 15.91
C ASP A 326 -5.12 -13.85 16.68
N ASP A 327 -5.27 -12.70 16.01
CA ASP A 327 -5.87 -11.49 16.58
C ASP A 327 -7.40 -11.67 16.68
N PRO A 328 -7.98 -11.75 17.89
CA PRO A 328 -9.41 -11.94 18.07
C PRO A 328 -10.25 -10.78 17.53
N ASN A 329 -9.68 -9.58 17.38
CA ASN A 329 -10.39 -8.44 16.79
C ASN A 329 -10.54 -8.59 15.29
N ILE A 330 -9.50 -9.10 14.61
CA ILE A 330 -9.55 -9.39 13.17
C ILE A 330 -10.58 -10.49 12.91
N GLN A 331 -10.52 -11.57 13.69
CA GLN A 331 -11.52 -12.65 13.60
C GLN A 331 -12.94 -12.12 13.79
N PHE A 332 -13.20 -11.41 14.88
CA PHE A 332 -14.54 -10.90 15.20
C PHE A 332 -15.07 -9.94 14.12
N MET A 333 -14.22 -9.02 13.66
CA MET A 333 -14.58 -8.06 12.61
C MET A 333 -14.93 -8.76 11.29
N TYR A 334 -14.11 -9.74 10.89
CA TYR A 334 -14.29 -10.42 9.61
C TYR A 334 -15.48 -11.38 9.63
N GLU A 335 -15.66 -12.18 10.70
CA GLU A 335 -16.87 -12.99 10.90
C GLU A 335 -18.14 -12.10 10.90
N GLY A 336 -18.10 -10.95 11.59
CA GLY A 336 -19.21 -10.00 11.63
C GLY A 336 -19.54 -9.42 10.25
N PHE A 337 -18.54 -9.16 9.42
CA PHE A 337 -18.73 -8.71 8.04
C PHE A 337 -19.36 -9.78 7.16
N ILE A 338 -18.85 -11.02 7.20
CA ILE A 338 -19.41 -12.15 6.44
C ILE A 338 -20.87 -12.41 6.85
N ALA A 339 -21.18 -12.35 8.15
CA ALA A 339 -22.55 -12.53 8.64
C ALA A 339 -23.51 -11.45 8.11
N GLN A 340 -23.08 -10.20 8.03
CA GLN A 340 -23.89 -9.12 7.45
C GLN A 340 -24.13 -9.34 5.95
N ILE A 341 -23.08 -9.70 5.20
CA ILE A 341 -23.18 -10.04 3.76
C ILE A 341 -24.20 -11.15 3.52
N LEU A 342 -24.13 -12.24 4.29
CA LEU A 342 -25.04 -13.37 4.17
C LEU A 342 -26.48 -13.01 4.60
N SER A 343 -26.64 -12.12 5.57
CA SER A 343 -27.96 -11.61 5.98
C SER A 343 -28.61 -10.79 4.86
N CYS A 344 -27.83 -9.95 4.16
CA CYS A 344 -28.30 -9.23 2.97
C CYS A 344 -28.74 -10.16 1.83
N ALA A 345 -28.17 -11.37 1.77
CA ALA A 345 -28.58 -12.43 0.84
C ALA A 345 -29.80 -13.25 1.31
N GLY A 346 -30.40 -12.92 2.46
CA GLY A 346 -31.63 -13.52 2.96
C GLY A 346 -31.46 -14.63 4.00
N MET A 347 -30.25 -14.85 4.54
CA MET A 347 -30.07 -15.75 5.69
C MET A 347 -30.61 -15.11 6.98
N THR A 348 -31.14 -15.92 7.91
CA THR A 348 -31.46 -15.40 9.25
C THR A 348 -30.18 -15.04 10.01
N PRO A 349 -30.22 -14.14 11.01
CA PRO A 349 -29.04 -13.78 11.80
C PRO A 349 -28.30 -14.98 12.40
N GLU A 350 -29.02 -16.01 12.86
CA GLU A 350 -28.43 -17.22 13.43
C GLU A 350 -27.73 -18.08 12.36
N GLN A 351 -28.34 -18.21 11.18
CA GLN A 351 -27.74 -18.93 10.06
C GLN A 351 -26.50 -18.21 9.55
N ALA A 352 -26.59 -16.89 9.39
CA ALA A 352 -25.50 -16.05 8.91
C ALA A 352 -24.31 -16.07 9.87
N ALA A 353 -24.55 -15.98 11.19
CA ALA A 353 -23.49 -16.03 12.20
C ALA A 353 -22.78 -17.40 12.24
N LYS A 354 -23.52 -18.50 12.05
CA LYS A 354 -22.91 -19.84 11.95
C LYS A 354 -22.08 -19.96 10.67
N ALA A 355 -22.66 -19.60 9.52
CA ALA A 355 -22.00 -19.67 8.22
C ALA A 355 -20.74 -18.80 8.18
N ALA A 356 -20.75 -17.62 8.79
CA ALA A 356 -19.58 -16.76 8.89
C ALA A 356 -18.40 -17.41 9.62
N LYS A 357 -18.66 -18.10 10.74
CA LYS A 357 -17.64 -18.86 11.47
C LYS A 357 -17.08 -20.02 10.66
N ASP A 358 -17.96 -20.72 9.95
CA ASP A 358 -17.56 -21.85 9.10
C ASP A 358 -16.69 -21.34 7.92
N VAL A 359 -17.06 -20.23 7.28
CA VAL A 359 -16.29 -19.60 6.20
C VAL A 359 -14.94 -19.08 6.72
N TYR A 360 -14.92 -18.41 7.88
CA TYR A 360 -13.66 -17.98 8.50
C TYR A 360 -12.71 -19.15 8.76
N ALA A 361 -13.22 -20.26 9.32
CA ALA A 361 -12.42 -21.46 9.57
C ALA A 361 -11.93 -22.10 8.26
N PHE A 362 -12.76 -22.09 7.21
CA PHE A 362 -12.39 -22.56 5.88
C PHE A 362 -11.28 -21.71 5.26
N GLU A 363 -11.42 -20.38 5.26
CA GLU A 363 -10.40 -19.47 4.74
C GLU A 363 -9.10 -19.51 5.57
N ARG A 364 -9.16 -19.75 6.89
CA ARG A 364 -7.95 -19.96 7.71
C ARG A 364 -7.18 -21.22 7.28
N ASN A 365 -7.88 -22.27 6.86
CA ASN A 365 -7.25 -23.46 6.30
C ASN A 365 -6.60 -23.17 4.92
N LEU A 366 -7.24 -22.37 4.07
CA LEU A 366 -6.63 -21.90 2.82
C LEU A 366 -5.38 -21.04 3.10
N ALA A 367 -5.47 -20.10 4.04
CA ALA A 367 -4.36 -19.23 4.44
C ALA A 367 -3.14 -20.02 4.91
N ALA A 368 -3.34 -21.07 5.73
CA ALA A 368 -2.26 -21.96 6.18
C ALA A 368 -1.59 -22.75 5.03
N ASN A 369 -2.26 -22.85 3.89
CA ASN A 369 -1.79 -23.53 2.68
C ASN A 369 -1.42 -22.59 1.53
N THR A 370 -1.30 -21.29 1.81
CA THR A 370 -0.86 -20.28 0.84
C THR A 370 0.62 -19.97 1.05
N LEU A 371 1.34 -19.63 -0.04
CA LEU A 371 2.68 -19.04 0.04
C LEU A 371 2.65 -17.77 0.90
N THR A 372 3.67 -17.59 1.74
CA THR A 372 3.87 -16.34 2.49
C THR A 372 4.12 -15.16 1.55
N ASN A 373 3.90 -13.92 2.02
CA ASN A 373 4.14 -12.73 1.19
C ASN A 373 5.63 -12.61 0.77
N GLU A 374 6.55 -13.06 1.63
CA GLU A 374 7.98 -13.16 1.29
C GLU A 374 8.23 -14.17 0.16
N GLU A 375 7.66 -15.38 0.24
CA GLU A 375 7.79 -16.38 -0.84
C GLU A 375 7.17 -15.90 -2.16
N LYS A 376 6.03 -15.19 -2.12
CA LYS A 376 5.37 -14.62 -3.29
C LYS A 376 6.17 -13.50 -3.96
N SER A 377 6.99 -12.78 -3.19
CA SER A 377 7.84 -11.69 -3.73
C SER A 377 8.95 -12.19 -4.66
N VAL A 378 9.26 -13.49 -4.63
CA VAL A 378 10.23 -14.13 -5.52
C VAL A 378 9.49 -14.71 -6.73
N ILE A 379 9.60 -14.05 -7.89
CA ILE A 379 8.79 -14.36 -9.09
C ILE A 379 8.92 -15.81 -9.56
N GLY A 380 10.09 -16.44 -9.34
CA GLY A 380 10.32 -17.84 -9.68
C GLY A 380 9.45 -18.83 -8.92
N ASN A 381 9.01 -18.49 -7.71
CA ASN A 381 8.13 -19.35 -6.90
C ASN A 381 6.71 -19.44 -7.49
N LEU A 382 6.33 -18.48 -8.34
CA LEU A 382 5.03 -18.42 -8.99
C LEU A 382 4.98 -19.19 -10.33
N TYR A 383 6.11 -19.74 -10.79
CA TYR A 383 6.21 -20.42 -12.08
C TYR A 383 6.33 -21.94 -11.90
N ASN A 384 5.18 -22.60 -11.76
CA ASN A 384 5.12 -24.05 -11.59
C ASN A 384 4.32 -24.69 -12.74
N PRO A 385 4.98 -24.98 -13.90
CA PRO A 385 4.31 -25.63 -15.02
C PRO A 385 3.95 -27.08 -14.68
N VAL A 386 2.69 -27.44 -14.91
CA VAL A 386 2.17 -28.80 -14.78
C VAL A 386 1.36 -29.14 -16.03
N SER A 387 1.28 -30.42 -16.40
CA SER A 387 0.36 -30.80 -17.48
C SER A 387 -1.09 -30.68 -17.03
N ALA A 388 -2.00 -30.39 -17.97
CA ALA A 388 -3.43 -30.37 -17.69
C ALA A 388 -3.94 -31.72 -17.13
N ASP A 389 -3.30 -32.82 -17.54
CA ASP A 389 -3.59 -34.18 -17.07
C ASP A 389 -3.17 -34.40 -15.62
N GLU A 390 -1.96 -33.98 -15.25
CA GLU A 390 -1.48 -34.05 -13.86
C GLU A 390 -2.34 -33.19 -12.94
N LEU A 391 -2.66 -31.96 -13.36
CA LEU A 391 -3.51 -31.07 -12.59
C LEU A 391 -4.92 -31.68 -12.41
N ALA A 392 -5.53 -32.18 -13.48
CA ALA A 392 -6.82 -32.84 -13.40
C ALA A 392 -6.79 -34.09 -12.50
N GLY A 393 -5.67 -34.81 -12.46
CA GLY A 393 -5.45 -35.95 -11.57
C GLY A 393 -5.52 -35.60 -10.07
N LEU A 394 -5.33 -34.33 -9.69
CA LEU A 394 -5.50 -33.88 -8.30
C LEU A 394 -6.98 -33.83 -7.88
N PHE A 395 -7.89 -33.58 -8.83
CA PHE A 395 -9.33 -33.38 -8.58
C PHE A 395 -10.11 -34.70 -8.66
N SER A 396 -10.00 -35.55 -7.64
CA SER A 396 -10.57 -36.91 -7.69
C SER A 396 -12.11 -37.01 -7.72
N ASN A 397 -12.83 -35.92 -7.40
CA ASN A 397 -14.30 -35.90 -7.33
C ASN A 397 -14.95 -34.94 -8.35
N ALA A 398 -14.15 -34.34 -9.22
CA ALA A 398 -14.64 -33.42 -10.26
C ALA A 398 -13.75 -33.49 -11.50
N ASP A 399 -14.37 -33.46 -12.67
CA ASP A 399 -13.72 -33.41 -13.97
C ASP A 399 -13.21 -32.00 -14.26
N LEU A 400 -11.96 -31.74 -13.84
CA LEU A 400 -11.28 -30.49 -14.13
C LEU A 400 -11.05 -30.29 -15.65
N LYS A 401 -10.89 -31.36 -16.44
CA LYS A 401 -10.70 -31.21 -17.89
C LYS A 401 -11.97 -30.68 -18.55
N LYS A 402 -13.14 -31.17 -18.12
CA LYS A 402 -14.42 -30.59 -18.51
C LYS A 402 -14.50 -29.12 -18.11
N TYR A 403 -14.13 -28.78 -16.87
CA TYR A 403 -14.14 -27.39 -16.41
C TYR A 403 -13.24 -26.47 -17.26
N LEU A 404 -12.00 -26.86 -17.53
CA LEU A 404 -11.10 -26.14 -18.42
C LEU A 404 -11.67 -26.00 -19.83
N ASN A 405 -12.28 -27.07 -20.37
CA ASN A 405 -12.94 -27.03 -21.67
C ASN A 405 -14.12 -26.05 -21.71
N ASP A 406 -14.97 -26.04 -20.68
CA ASP A 406 -16.11 -25.14 -20.58
C ASP A 406 -15.66 -23.67 -20.49
N LEU A 407 -14.53 -23.41 -19.81
CA LEU A 407 -13.90 -22.09 -19.78
C LEU A 407 -13.23 -21.69 -21.10
N GLY A 408 -13.11 -22.60 -22.08
CA GLY A 408 -12.47 -22.35 -23.38
C GLY A 408 -10.98 -22.70 -23.45
N TYR A 409 -10.46 -23.45 -22.48
CA TYR A 409 -9.05 -23.84 -22.36
C TYR A 409 -8.79 -25.32 -22.67
N GLY A 410 -9.74 -26.02 -23.30
CA GLY A 410 -9.64 -27.47 -23.53
C GLY A 410 -8.47 -27.91 -24.42
N ALA A 411 -7.86 -26.99 -25.18
CA ALA A 411 -6.69 -27.25 -26.01
C ALA A 411 -5.35 -27.02 -25.27
N VAL A 412 -5.37 -26.51 -24.04
CA VAL A 412 -4.16 -26.18 -23.27
C VAL A 412 -3.56 -27.46 -22.67
N GLU A 413 -2.31 -27.76 -23.04
CA GLU A 413 -1.61 -28.95 -22.54
C GLU A 413 -0.84 -28.69 -21.22
N THR A 414 -0.32 -27.47 -21.04
CA THR A 414 0.49 -27.07 -19.87
C THR A 414 -0.10 -25.83 -19.22
N ILE A 415 -0.20 -25.86 -17.90
CA ILE A 415 -0.75 -24.78 -17.07
C ILE A 415 0.29 -24.39 -16.03
N ILE A 416 0.50 -23.10 -15.83
CA ILE A 416 1.42 -22.58 -14.82
C ILE A 416 0.62 -22.30 -13.54
N ILE A 417 0.92 -23.01 -12.46
CA ILE A 417 0.24 -22.84 -11.18
C ILE A 417 1.06 -21.89 -10.30
N THR A 418 0.44 -20.80 -9.83
CA THR A 418 1.16 -19.77 -9.06
C THR A 418 1.43 -20.18 -7.61
N ASP A 419 0.66 -21.13 -7.08
CA ASP A 419 0.83 -21.68 -5.75
C ASP A 419 0.40 -23.16 -5.76
N LEU A 420 1.37 -24.07 -5.88
CA LEU A 420 1.11 -25.51 -5.92
C LEU A 420 0.48 -26.02 -4.61
N LYS A 421 0.85 -25.44 -3.47
CA LYS A 421 0.36 -25.86 -2.16
C LYS A 421 -1.12 -25.52 -2.03
N LEU A 422 -1.49 -24.30 -2.40
CA LEU A 422 -2.87 -23.83 -2.39
C LEU A 422 -3.74 -24.55 -3.43
N MET A 423 -3.21 -24.81 -4.62
CA MET A 423 -3.92 -25.57 -5.65
C MET A 423 -4.15 -27.03 -5.22
N GLY A 424 -3.16 -27.66 -4.59
CA GLY A 424 -3.32 -29.00 -4.01
C GLY A 424 -4.39 -29.03 -2.91
N GLU A 425 -4.40 -28.03 -2.03
CA GLU A 425 -5.44 -27.91 -0.98
C GLU A 425 -6.82 -27.64 -1.57
N THR A 426 -6.90 -26.83 -2.63
CA THR A 426 -8.14 -26.60 -3.40
C THR A 426 -8.71 -27.89 -3.94
N ALA A 427 -7.88 -28.71 -4.59
CA ALA A 427 -8.29 -30.03 -5.10
C ALA A 427 -8.70 -30.99 -3.97
N ARG A 428 -8.04 -30.90 -2.80
CA ARG A 428 -8.40 -31.70 -1.62
C ARG A 428 -9.78 -31.30 -1.07
N LEU A 429 -10.07 -30.00 -1.04
CA LEU A 429 -11.31 -29.45 -0.49
C LEU A 429 -12.50 -29.61 -1.44
N LEU A 430 -12.30 -29.53 -2.75
CA LEU A 430 -13.38 -29.64 -3.75
C LEU A 430 -13.92 -31.08 -3.87
N ARG A 431 -14.78 -31.46 -2.93
CA ARG A 431 -15.40 -32.78 -2.78
C ARG A 431 -16.86 -32.63 -2.36
N ASP A 432 -17.67 -33.64 -2.66
CA ASP A 432 -19.11 -33.63 -2.35
C ASP A 432 -19.38 -33.41 -0.84
N GLU A 433 -18.55 -33.99 0.03
CA GLU A 433 -18.64 -33.81 1.49
C GLU A 433 -18.43 -32.36 1.98
N ASN A 434 -17.76 -31.53 1.17
CA ASN A 434 -17.53 -30.11 1.46
C ASN A 434 -18.41 -29.18 0.60
N ALA A 435 -19.35 -29.72 -0.19
CA ALA A 435 -20.13 -28.93 -1.12
C ALA A 435 -20.88 -27.77 -0.43
N ASP A 436 -21.43 -27.99 0.77
CA ASP A 436 -22.18 -26.97 1.49
C ASP A 436 -21.32 -25.78 1.95
N ILE A 437 -20.08 -26.04 2.42
CA ILE A 437 -19.18 -24.95 2.82
C ILE A 437 -18.64 -24.22 1.59
N ILE A 438 -18.33 -24.93 0.49
CA ILE A 438 -17.83 -24.31 -0.74
C ILE A 438 -18.88 -23.42 -1.40
N LYS A 439 -20.15 -23.85 -1.46
CA LYS A 439 -21.24 -23.00 -1.93
C LYS A 439 -21.43 -21.75 -1.08
N THR A 440 -21.28 -21.90 0.24
CA THR A 440 -21.39 -20.77 1.16
C THR A 440 -20.24 -19.78 0.94
N TYR A 441 -19.02 -20.29 0.77
CA TYR A 441 -17.84 -19.51 0.40
C TYR A 441 -18.02 -18.79 -0.94
N GLU A 442 -18.43 -19.50 -2.00
CA GLU A 442 -18.63 -18.95 -3.34
C GLU A 442 -19.72 -17.86 -3.34
N LYS A 443 -20.78 -18.05 -2.56
CA LYS A 443 -21.83 -17.05 -2.34
C LYS A 443 -21.28 -15.78 -1.69
N VAL A 444 -20.45 -15.91 -0.65
CA VAL A 444 -19.80 -14.76 0.01
C VAL A 444 -18.93 -14.00 -0.99
N HIS A 445 -18.08 -14.69 -1.74
CA HIS A 445 -17.20 -14.09 -2.75
C HIS A 445 -17.98 -13.41 -3.88
N MET A 446 -19.06 -14.04 -4.38
CA MET A 446 -19.93 -13.43 -5.39
C MET A 446 -20.57 -12.12 -4.90
N ILE A 447 -21.02 -12.08 -3.63
CA ILE A 447 -21.63 -10.88 -3.08
C ILE A 447 -20.57 -9.80 -2.83
N ILE A 448 -19.41 -10.15 -2.26
CA ILE A 448 -18.31 -9.20 -2.03
C ILE A 448 -17.86 -8.56 -3.35
N ASN A 449 -17.64 -9.37 -4.38
CA ASN A 449 -17.16 -8.92 -5.68
C ASN A 449 -18.15 -8.03 -6.45
N THR A 450 -19.41 -8.00 -6.03
CA THR A 450 -20.47 -7.21 -6.69
C THR A 450 -21.07 -6.11 -5.82
N ALA A 451 -20.83 -6.11 -4.51
CA ALA A 451 -21.49 -5.23 -3.54
C ALA A 451 -21.40 -3.74 -3.89
N SER A 452 -20.24 -3.28 -4.38
CA SER A 452 -20.00 -1.88 -4.75
C SER A 452 -20.87 -1.38 -5.91
N PHE A 453 -21.44 -2.31 -6.70
CA PHE A 453 -22.25 -2.02 -7.89
C PHE A 453 -23.77 -2.19 -7.64
N LEU A 454 -24.18 -2.61 -6.43
CA LEU A 454 -25.58 -2.89 -6.08
C LEU A 454 -26.22 -1.69 -5.37
N SER A 455 -27.12 -1.93 -4.41
CA SER A 455 -27.78 -0.89 -3.62
C SER A 455 -26.85 -0.17 -2.65
N LYS A 456 -27.33 0.95 -2.11
CA LYS A 456 -26.63 1.74 -1.08
C LYS A 456 -26.27 0.90 0.14
N ASP A 457 -27.18 0.06 0.62
CA ASP A 457 -26.93 -0.81 1.77
C ASP A 457 -25.74 -1.75 1.55
N MET A 458 -25.59 -2.30 0.33
CA MET A 458 -24.47 -3.16 -0.02
C MET A 458 -23.16 -2.39 -0.15
N LEU A 459 -23.22 -1.20 -0.77
CA LEU A 459 -22.08 -0.29 -0.89
C LEU A 459 -21.60 0.19 0.49
N ASP A 460 -22.50 0.54 1.38
CA ASP A 460 -22.19 1.00 2.73
C ASP A 460 -21.66 -0.11 3.61
N LEU A 461 -22.12 -1.34 3.41
CA LEU A 461 -21.60 -2.50 4.13
C LEU A 461 -20.12 -2.76 3.78
N ILE A 462 -19.74 -2.79 2.49
CA ILE A 462 -18.34 -3.01 2.09
C ILE A 462 -17.44 -1.82 2.48
N ASN A 463 -17.93 -0.59 2.31
CA ASN A 463 -17.19 0.60 2.71
C ASN A 463 -17.03 0.69 4.22
N GLY A 464 -18.06 0.33 4.98
CA GLY A 464 -18.02 0.28 6.44
C GLY A 464 -16.98 -0.71 6.97
N PHE A 465 -16.89 -1.89 6.37
CA PHE A 465 -15.83 -2.85 6.69
C PHE A 465 -14.44 -2.27 6.41
N ASN A 466 -14.21 -1.72 5.22
CA ASN A 466 -12.94 -1.11 4.84
C ASN A 466 -12.55 0.05 5.78
N THR A 467 -13.52 0.89 6.16
CA THR A 467 -13.34 1.99 7.12
C THR A 467 -12.81 1.48 8.46
N VAL A 468 -13.41 0.44 9.02
CA VAL A 468 -12.96 -0.13 10.29
C VAL A 468 -11.61 -0.84 10.13
N PHE A 469 -11.44 -1.63 9.07
CA PHE A 469 -10.23 -2.41 8.81
C PHE A 469 -8.99 -1.53 8.63
N LEU A 470 -9.12 -0.42 7.90
CA LEU A 470 -8.04 0.53 7.61
C LEU A 470 -7.93 1.66 8.65
N GLY A 471 -8.83 1.70 9.65
CA GLY A 471 -8.83 2.73 10.70
C GLY A 471 -9.15 4.13 10.18
N LEU A 472 -10.03 4.24 9.19
CA LEU A 472 -10.49 5.51 8.63
C LEU A 472 -11.35 6.27 9.64
N SER A 473 -11.16 7.58 9.71
CA SER A 473 -11.92 8.46 10.59
C SER A 473 -13.18 9.03 9.94
N SER A 474 -13.28 8.97 8.60
CA SER A 474 -14.44 9.38 7.81
C SER A 474 -14.47 8.64 6.47
N SER A 475 -15.65 8.57 5.85
CA SER A 475 -15.88 7.94 4.55
C SER A 475 -15.91 8.97 3.42
N MET A 476 -15.60 8.54 2.20
CA MET A 476 -15.78 9.36 0.99
C MET A 476 -17.24 9.75 0.79
N SER A 477 -17.49 10.84 0.06
CA SER A 477 -18.84 11.19 -0.40
C SER A 477 -19.35 10.19 -1.44
N ASP A 478 -20.67 10.04 -1.55
CA ASP A 478 -21.28 9.18 -2.59
C ASP A 478 -20.88 9.61 -4.01
N GLU A 479 -20.68 10.91 -4.24
CA GLU A 479 -20.22 11.45 -5.52
C GLU A 479 -18.77 11.06 -5.83
N ASP A 480 -17.88 11.11 -4.85
CA ASP A 480 -16.48 10.68 -5.01
C ASP A 480 -16.38 9.18 -5.24
N ILE A 481 -17.19 8.38 -4.53
CA ILE A 481 -17.30 6.93 -4.76
C ILE A 481 -17.78 6.66 -6.19
N ALA A 482 -18.82 7.36 -6.63
CA ALA A 482 -19.35 7.23 -7.99
C ALA A 482 -18.30 7.61 -9.06
N PHE A 483 -17.60 8.72 -8.87
CA PHE A 483 -16.54 9.14 -9.78
C PHE A 483 -15.37 8.16 -9.80
N ASN A 484 -14.90 7.68 -8.65
CA ASN A 484 -13.81 6.71 -8.57
C ASN A 484 -14.17 5.40 -9.27
N LEU A 485 -15.43 4.96 -9.19
CA LEU A 485 -15.91 3.80 -9.94
C LEU A 485 -15.85 4.05 -11.46
N LEU A 486 -16.35 5.19 -11.93
CA LEU A 486 -16.23 5.57 -13.34
C LEU A 486 -14.75 5.59 -13.78
N ASN A 487 -13.90 6.26 -13.02
CA ASN A 487 -12.48 6.41 -13.36
C ASN A 487 -11.75 5.06 -13.39
N THR A 488 -12.13 4.12 -12.54
CA THR A 488 -11.57 2.75 -12.54
C THR A 488 -12.04 1.97 -13.78
N VAL A 489 -13.35 1.98 -14.04
CA VAL A 489 -13.95 1.14 -15.09
C VAL A 489 -13.68 1.69 -16.48
N MET A 490 -13.60 3.01 -16.67
CA MET A 490 -13.42 3.69 -17.97
C MET A 490 -12.03 4.37 -18.08
N SER A 491 -11.03 3.87 -17.34
CA SER A 491 -9.72 4.50 -17.19
C SER A 491 -8.99 4.76 -18.51
N GLY A 492 -9.07 3.82 -19.46
CA GLY A 492 -8.42 3.96 -20.78
C GLY A 492 -8.98 5.10 -21.62
N HIS A 493 -10.32 5.24 -21.66
CA HIS A 493 -10.98 6.33 -22.38
C HIS A 493 -10.73 7.68 -21.70
N LEU A 494 -10.85 7.75 -20.37
CA LEU A 494 -10.58 8.98 -19.62
C LEU A 494 -9.11 9.39 -19.69
N GLY A 495 -8.19 8.44 -19.72
CA GLY A 495 -6.76 8.67 -19.85
C GLY A 495 -6.37 9.31 -21.17
N ARG A 496 -7.01 8.88 -22.27
CA ARG A 496 -6.86 9.54 -23.57
C ARG A 496 -7.28 11.01 -23.51
N LEU A 497 -8.46 11.29 -22.98
CA LEU A 497 -8.96 12.67 -22.84
C LEU A 497 -8.10 13.52 -21.90
N TYR A 498 -7.55 12.91 -20.84
CA TYR A 498 -6.63 13.58 -19.93
C TYR A 498 -5.36 14.04 -20.65
N VAL A 499 -4.71 13.16 -21.42
CA VAL A 499 -3.49 13.49 -22.16
C VAL A 499 -3.77 14.59 -23.18
N GLU A 500 -4.85 14.46 -23.95
CA GLU A 500 -5.26 15.45 -24.97
C GLU A 500 -5.44 16.87 -24.38
N LYS A 501 -5.85 16.97 -23.10
CA LYS A 501 -6.10 18.26 -22.42
C LYS A 501 -4.94 18.76 -21.55
N HIS A 502 -4.14 17.88 -20.96
CA HIS A 502 -3.28 18.22 -19.82
C HIS A 502 -1.80 17.87 -19.95
N PHE A 503 -1.36 17.15 -20.99
CA PHE A 503 0.04 16.74 -21.11
C PHE A 503 0.78 17.40 -22.29
N PRO A 504 1.71 18.33 -22.04
CA PRO A 504 2.44 19.03 -23.11
C PRO A 504 3.52 18.15 -23.76
N PRO A 505 3.70 18.19 -25.10
CA PRO A 505 4.74 17.42 -25.80
C PRO A 505 6.18 17.72 -25.35
N GLU A 506 6.44 18.93 -24.86
CA GLU A 506 7.78 19.35 -24.40
C GLU A 506 8.27 18.53 -23.21
N ALA A 507 7.37 18.17 -22.29
CA ALA A 507 7.70 17.35 -21.11
C ALA A 507 8.19 15.96 -21.51
N LYS A 508 7.57 15.35 -22.54
CA LYS A 508 7.99 14.03 -23.05
C LYS A 508 9.45 14.06 -23.52
N LYS A 509 9.83 15.08 -24.28
CA LYS A 509 11.17 15.20 -24.86
C LYS A 509 12.27 15.40 -23.81
N ASP A 510 12.01 16.21 -22.78
CA ASP A 510 13.00 16.42 -21.72
C ASP A 510 13.21 15.15 -20.87
N VAL A 511 12.11 14.46 -20.54
CA VAL A 511 12.17 13.18 -19.81
C VAL A 511 12.90 12.10 -20.63
N GLU A 512 12.70 12.04 -21.95
CA GLU A 512 13.48 11.17 -22.85
C GLU A 512 15.00 11.43 -22.72
N GLN A 513 15.41 12.70 -22.58
CA GLN A 513 16.80 13.06 -22.39
C GLN A 513 17.33 12.61 -21.01
N ILE A 514 16.55 12.77 -19.94
CA ILE A 514 16.91 12.30 -18.60
C ILE A 514 17.13 10.77 -18.60
N VAL A 515 16.23 10.02 -19.25
CA VAL A 515 16.37 8.56 -19.41
C VAL A 515 17.67 8.21 -20.14
N ALA A 516 17.97 8.89 -21.26
CA ALA A 516 19.19 8.65 -22.03
C ALA A 516 20.46 8.91 -21.20
N ASP A 517 20.46 9.97 -20.38
CA ASP A 517 21.58 10.32 -19.52
C ASP A 517 21.80 9.28 -18.41
N ILE A 518 20.72 8.74 -17.83
CA ILE A 518 20.78 7.68 -16.82
C ILE A 518 21.28 6.37 -17.43
N ILE A 519 20.75 5.92 -18.57
CA ILE A 519 21.22 4.72 -19.26
C ILE A 519 22.72 4.84 -19.60
N SER A 520 23.14 5.98 -20.16
CA SER A 520 24.54 6.26 -20.50
C SER A 520 25.45 6.20 -19.27
N THR A 521 24.99 6.73 -18.15
CA THR A 521 25.75 6.71 -16.89
C THR A 521 25.81 5.31 -16.30
N PHE A 522 24.71 4.56 -16.34
CA PHE A 522 24.65 3.21 -15.85
C PHE A 522 25.58 2.26 -16.61
N LYS A 523 25.69 2.41 -17.94
CA LYS A 523 26.72 1.73 -18.75
C LYS A 523 28.13 2.00 -18.22
N LYS A 524 28.50 3.26 -18.03
CA LYS A 524 29.85 3.60 -17.50
C LYS A 524 30.10 3.01 -16.11
N ARG A 525 29.05 2.79 -15.30
CA ARG A 525 29.17 2.10 -14.00
C ARG A 525 29.43 0.61 -14.20
N LEU A 526 28.62 -0.06 -15.01
CA LEU A 526 28.79 -1.49 -15.33
C LEU A 526 30.17 -1.80 -15.92
N GLU A 527 30.73 -0.94 -16.79
CA GLU A 527 32.09 -1.12 -17.33
C GLU A 527 33.16 -1.12 -16.23
N ARG A 528 33.05 -0.20 -15.27
CA ARG A 528 34.00 -0.01 -14.15
C ARG A 528 33.73 -0.94 -12.97
N ASN A 529 32.65 -1.71 -12.99
CA ASN A 529 32.28 -2.61 -11.91
C ASN A 529 33.37 -3.66 -11.70
N GLU A 530 33.88 -3.80 -10.47
CA GLU A 530 35.06 -4.64 -10.19
C GLU A 530 34.70 -6.07 -9.73
N TRP A 531 33.44 -6.32 -9.38
CA TRP A 531 33.01 -7.62 -8.86
C TRP A 531 32.33 -8.50 -9.93
N LEU A 532 31.87 -7.92 -11.04
CA LEU A 532 31.33 -8.65 -12.18
C LEU A 532 32.45 -9.14 -13.11
N GLY A 533 32.39 -10.40 -13.52
CA GLY A 533 33.17 -10.93 -14.63
C GLY A 533 32.79 -10.31 -15.98
N GLU A 534 33.73 -10.32 -16.94
CA GLU A 534 33.54 -9.69 -18.26
C GLU A 534 32.35 -10.25 -19.06
N SER A 535 32.03 -11.55 -18.90
CA SER A 535 30.85 -12.16 -19.54
C SER A 535 29.54 -11.58 -19.01
N THR A 536 29.41 -11.47 -17.69
CA THR A 536 28.21 -10.97 -17.03
C THR A 536 28.04 -9.48 -17.27
N LYS A 537 29.13 -8.70 -17.28
CA LYS A 537 29.10 -7.29 -17.71
C LYS A 537 28.54 -7.14 -19.12
N LYS A 538 29.05 -7.94 -20.08
CA LYS A 538 28.58 -7.88 -21.46
C LYS A 538 27.10 -8.25 -21.59
N ALA A 539 26.63 -9.25 -20.85
CA ALA A 539 25.22 -9.61 -20.80
C ALA A 539 24.36 -8.48 -20.22
N ALA A 540 24.79 -7.89 -19.10
CA ALA A 540 24.12 -6.74 -18.50
C ALA A 540 24.03 -5.53 -19.45
N MET A 541 25.10 -5.24 -20.20
CA MET A 541 25.07 -4.22 -21.26
C MET A 541 24.08 -4.53 -22.36
N THR A 542 24.07 -5.78 -22.84
CA THR A 542 23.16 -6.22 -23.90
C THR A 542 21.71 -6.05 -23.47
N LYS A 543 21.40 -6.41 -22.21
CA LYS A 543 20.09 -6.20 -21.62
C LYS A 543 19.72 -4.73 -21.51
N LEU A 544 20.65 -3.90 -21.01
CA LEU A 544 20.45 -2.46 -20.88
C LEU A 544 20.24 -1.77 -22.23
N ASP A 545 20.95 -2.21 -23.28
CA ASP A 545 20.79 -1.74 -24.65
C ASP A 545 19.42 -2.08 -25.25
N ALA A 546 18.79 -3.16 -24.77
CA ALA A 546 17.51 -3.65 -25.25
C ALA A 546 16.31 -3.08 -24.47
N ILE A 547 16.51 -2.23 -23.46
CA ILE A 547 15.41 -1.66 -22.68
C ILE A 547 14.52 -0.82 -23.60
N ASN A 548 13.23 -1.17 -23.65
CA ASN A 548 12.20 -0.38 -24.31
C ASN A 548 11.73 0.76 -23.40
N ILE A 549 11.56 1.95 -23.97
CA ILE A 549 11.22 3.16 -23.22
C ILE A 549 9.85 3.66 -23.65
N LYS A 550 8.93 3.82 -22.70
CA LYS A 550 7.55 4.32 -22.93
C LYS A 550 7.27 5.53 -22.02
N ILE A 551 7.03 6.70 -22.62
CA ILE A 551 6.90 7.97 -21.89
C ILE A 551 5.60 8.69 -22.28
N GLY A 552 4.83 9.09 -21.27
CA GLY A 552 3.59 9.83 -21.38
C GLY A 552 2.38 8.93 -21.67
N TYR A 553 2.29 8.44 -22.90
CA TYR A 553 1.08 7.79 -23.43
C TYR A 553 1.41 6.88 -24.63
N PRO A 554 0.54 5.92 -24.97
CA PRO A 554 0.75 5.03 -26.13
C PRO A 554 0.66 5.79 -27.46
N ASP A 555 1.48 5.42 -28.43
CA ASP A 555 1.44 6.00 -29.79
C ASP A 555 0.15 5.62 -30.55
N THR A 556 -0.44 4.47 -30.21
CA THR A 556 -1.71 3.99 -30.75
C THR A 556 -2.69 3.63 -29.65
N TRP A 557 -3.95 4.01 -29.83
CA TRP A 557 -5.03 3.73 -28.88
C TRP A 557 -5.85 2.52 -29.31
N GLY A 558 -5.85 1.47 -28.50
CA GLY A 558 -6.90 0.45 -28.57
C GLY A 558 -8.21 0.98 -27.96
N ASP A 559 -9.35 0.45 -28.40
CA ASP A 559 -10.64 0.71 -27.74
C ASP A 559 -11.19 -0.59 -27.13
N PRO A 560 -10.98 -0.81 -25.81
CA PRO A 560 -11.45 -2.03 -25.16
C PRO A 560 -12.98 -2.09 -25.03
N TYR A 561 -13.71 -1.01 -25.36
CA TYR A 561 -15.16 -0.95 -25.33
C TYR A 561 -15.79 -0.91 -26.71
N GLN A 562 -15.02 -0.97 -27.80
CA GLN A 562 -15.55 -0.77 -29.17
C GLN A 562 -16.78 -1.63 -29.46
N ASP A 563 -16.75 -2.90 -29.05
CA ASP A 563 -17.80 -3.90 -29.29
C ASP A 563 -18.78 -4.06 -28.11
N ILE A 564 -18.67 -3.18 -27.10
CA ILE A 564 -19.49 -3.22 -25.88
C ILE A 564 -20.55 -2.13 -25.96
N VAL A 565 -21.81 -2.54 -25.86
CA VAL A 565 -22.95 -1.62 -25.77
C VAL A 565 -23.20 -1.28 -24.31
N ILE A 566 -22.82 -0.07 -23.90
CA ILE A 566 -23.15 0.49 -22.59
C ILE A 566 -24.56 1.07 -22.66
N ARG A 567 -25.42 0.71 -21.70
CA ARG A 567 -26.82 1.15 -21.68
C ARG A 567 -27.11 1.93 -20.40
N SER A 568 -27.76 3.08 -20.55
CA SER A 568 -28.37 3.79 -19.43
C SER A 568 -29.57 3.01 -18.87
N TYR A 569 -30.07 3.41 -17.69
CA TYR A 569 -31.35 2.87 -17.17
C TYR A 569 -32.55 3.21 -18.08
N LYS A 570 -32.50 4.33 -18.82
CA LYS A 570 -33.56 4.73 -19.77
C LYS A 570 -33.66 3.73 -20.94
N ASP A 571 -32.53 3.13 -21.31
CA ASP A 571 -32.42 2.16 -22.41
C ASP A 571 -32.52 0.70 -21.94
N GLY A 572 -33.02 0.48 -20.71
CA GLY A 572 -33.18 -0.84 -20.11
C GLY A 572 -31.89 -1.47 -19.57
N GLY A 573 -30.82 -0.68 -19.40
CA GLY A 573 -29.57 -1.09 -18.80
C GLY A 573 -29.60 -1.14 -17.26
N SER A 574 -28.44 -1.46 -16.67
CA SER A 574 -28.18 -1.34 -15.23
C SER A 574 -26.67 -1.24 -15.00
N LEU A 575 -26.24 -0.69 -13.86
CA LEU A 575 -24.82 -0.60 -13.52
C LEU A 575 -24.13 -1.97 -13.58
N ILE A 576 -24.64 -2.94 -12.81
CA ILE A 576 -24.07 -4.29 -12.76
C ILE A 576 -24.17 -5.02 -14.11
N GLY A 577 -25.22 -4.77 -14.90
CA GLY A 577 -25.33 -5.31 -16.27
C GLY A 577 -24.24 -4.77 -17.19
N ASN A 578 -23.93 -3.48 -17.11
CA ASN A 578 -22.81 -2.88 -17.85
C ASN A 578 -21.47 -3.46 -17.38
N ILE A 579 -21.28 -3.62 -16.06
CA ILE A 579 -20.08 -4.26 -15.50
C ILE A 579 -19.91 -5.68 -16.03
N PHE A 580 -20.95 -6.52 -16.00
CA PHE A 580 -20.89 -7.88 -16.53
C PHE A 580 -20.65 -7.92 -18.05
N ALA A 581 -21.24 -7.01 -18.81
CA ALA A 581 -20.96 -6.89 -20.24
C ALA A 581 -19.48 -6.56 -20.50
N ILE A 582 -18.90 -5.66 -19.70
CA ILE A 582 -17.48 -5.28 -19.77
C ILE A 582 -16.58 -6.46 -19.38
N SER A 583 -16.75 -6.99 -18.18
CA SER A 583 -15.91 -8.07 -17.65
C SER A 583 -16.00 -9.35 -18.51
N SER A 584 -17.19 -9.71 -18.99
CA SER A 584 -17.38 -10.87 -19.89
C SER A 584 -16.69 -10.66 -21.24
N ALA A 585 -16.73 -9.44 -21.81
CA ALA A 585 -16.00 -9.12 -23.04
C ALA A 585 -14.48 -9.17 -22.85
N GLN A 586 -13.98 -8.65 -21.72
CA GLN A 586 -12.56 -8.72 -21.37
C GLN A 586 -12.09 -10.17 -21.18
N ALA A 587 -12.85 -11.00 -20.46
CA ALA A 587 -12.56 -12.42 -20.29
C ALA A 587 -12.53 -13.17 -21.64
N ARG A 588 -13.48 -12.90 -22.55
CA ARG A 588 -13.45 -13.47 -23.91
C ARG A 588 -12.21 -13.03 -24.69
N ASN A 589 -11.85 -11.75 -24.64
CA ASN A 589 -10.66 -11.26 -25.33
C ASN A 589 -9.38 -11.90 -24.77
N ALA A 590 -9.26 -11.99 -23.43
CA ALA A 590 -8.13 -12.62 -22.76
C ALA A 590 -7.92 -14.07 -23.22
N LYS A 591 -9.00 -14.84 -23.35
CA LYS A 591 -8.95 -16.24 -23.85
C LYS A 591 -8.32 -16.35 -25.23
N THR A 592 -8.54 -15.38 -26.13
CA THR A 592 -7.93 -15.38 -27.47
C THR A 592 -6.43 -15.14 -27.48
N LEU A 593 -5.84 -14.69 -26.36
CA LEU A 593 -4.40 -14.37 -26.29
C LEU A 593 -3.54 -15.63 -26.46
N LEU A 594 -4.01 -16.80 -26.02
CA LEU A 594 -3.27 -18.07 -26.16
C LEU A 594 -2.96 -18.43 -27.62
N ASP A 595 -3.77 -17.96 -28.57
CA ASP A 595 -3.61 -18.21 -30.01
C ASP A 595 -2.96 -17.04 -30.76
N LYS A 596 -2.52 -16.00 -30.04
CA LYS A 596 -1.97 -14.76 -30.61
C LYS A 596 -0.52 -14.54 -30.18
N PRO A 597 0.28 -13.86 -31.03
CA PRO A 597 1.57 -13.35 -30.58
C PRO A 597 1.39 -12.25 -29.52
N VAL A 598 2.40 -12.08 -28.68
CA VAL A 598 2.42 -11.02 -27.67
C VAL A 598 2.52 -9.64 -28.32
N ASP A 599 1.62 -8.74 -27.93
CA ASP A 599 1.67 -7.32 -28.32
C ASP A 599 2.48 -6.52 -27.29
N LYS A 600 3.77 -6.29 -27.60
CA LYS A 600 4.67 -5.49 -26.76
C LYS A 600 4.40 -3.98 -26.82
N SER A 601 3.47 -3.50 -27.65
CA SER A 601 3.10 -2.07 -27.69
C SER A 601 2.13 -1.67 -26.56
N MET A 602 1.47 -2.64 -25.93
CA MET A 602 0.48 -2.44 -24.87
C MET A 602 1.06 -1.78 -23.61
N TRP A 603 0.21 -1.05 -22.89
CA TRP A 603 0.53 -0.42 -21.61
C TRP A 603 -0.26 -1.08 -20.48
N LEU A 604 0.39 -1.31 -19.34
CA LEU A 604 -0.26 -1.87 -18.14
C LEU A 604 -0.93 -0.80 -17.26
N MET A 605 -0.65 0.48 -17.50
CA MET A 605 -1.23 1.61 -16.77
C MET A 605 -1.80 2.64 -17.75
N PRO A 606 -2.97 3.22 -17.44
CA PRO A 606 -3.51 4.30 -18.24
C PRO A 606 -2.68 5.60 -18.01
N PRO A 607 -2.61 6.51 -18.98
CA PRO A 607 -1.65 7.63 -18.94
C PRO A 607 -1.78 8.62 -17.78
N GLN A 608 -2.95 8.74 -17.16
CA GLN A 608 -3.19 9.64 -16.03
C GLN A 608 -2.64 9.11 -14.69
N THR A 609 -2.23 7.85 -14.63
CA THR A 609 -1.76 7.21 -13.40
C THR A 609 -0.50 7.91 -12.87
N VAL A 610 -0.44 8.13 -11.56
CA VAL A 610 0.75 8.64 -10.88
C VAL A 610 1.56 7.45 -10.37
N ASN A 611 2.33 6.85 -11.26
CA ASN A 611 3.24 5.76 -10.94
C ASN A 611 4.29 5.62 -12.05
N ALA A 612 5.21 4.68 -11.91
CA ALA A 612 6.08 4.17 -12.97
C ALA A 612 6.20 2.65 -12.82
N TYR A 613 6.70 1.95 -13.84
CA TYR A 613 7.03 0.54 -13.69
C TYR A 613 8.10 0.07 -14.69
N TYR A 614 8.82 -0.96 -14.28
CA TYR A 614 9.56 -1.87 -15.12
C TYR A 614 8.79 -3.18 -15.30
N ASN A 615 8.71 -3.66 -16.54
CA ASN A 615 8.14 -4.98 -16.86
C ASN A 615 9.25 -5.90 -17.41
N PRO A 616 9.66 -6.95 -16.67
CA PRO A 616 10.75 -7.82 -17.10
C PRO A 616 10.46 -8.58 -18.40
N LEU A 617 9.20 -8.92 -18.69
CA LEU A 617 8.83 -9.76 -19.85
C LEU A 617 8.91 -9.01 -21.19
N ASN A 618 8.82 -7.68 -21.13
CA ASN A 618 9.05 -6.81 -22.28
C ASN A 618 10.39 -6.08 -22.23
N ASN A 619 11.16 -6.27 -21.15
CA ASN A 619 12.35 -5.48 -20.81
C ASN A 619 12.07 -3.99 -21.06
N GLU A 620 11.05 -3.44 -20.40
CA GLU A 620 10.56 -2.09 -20.67
C GLU A 620 10.38 -1.27 -19.40
N ILE A 621 10.63 0.04 -19.50
CA ILE A 621 10.34 1.03 -18.47
C ILE A 621 9.25 1.98 -18.98
N VAL A 622 8.29 2.31 -18.10
CA VAL A 622 7.10 3.05 -18.47
C VAL A 622 6.79 4.17 -17.47
N PHE A 623 6.65 5.39 -17.99
CA PHE A 623 6.33 6.60 -17.22
C PHE A 623 5.06 7.25 -17.78
N PRO A 624 3.87 6.95 -17.24
CA PRO A 624 2.63 7.62 -17.59
C PRO A 624 2.72 9.15 -17.46
N ALA A 625 1.97 9.89 -18.28
CA ALA A 625 1.89 11.35 -18.24
C ALA A 625 1.53 11.90 -16.84
N GLY A 626 0.74 11.15 -16.07
CA GLY A 626 0.26 11.52 -14.75
C GLY A 626 1.35 11.75 -13.71
N ILE A 627 2.51 11.07 -13.79
CA ILE A 627 3.64 11.29 -12.86
C ILE A 627 4.58 12.42 -13.32
N LEU A 628 4.53 12.81 -14.59
CA LEU A 628 5.44 13.79 -15.20
C LEU A 628 5.00 15.24 -14.94
N GLN A 629 4.83 15.57 -13.66
CA GLN A 629 4.45 16.89 -13.18
C GLN A 629 4.98 17.14 -11.75
N PRO A 630 4.92 18.37 -11.23
CA PRO A 630 5.45 18.66 -9.90
C PRO A 630 4.76 17.83 -8.82
N PRO A 631 5.50 17.41 -7.77
CA PRO A 631 6.91 17.73 -7.50
C PRO A 631 7.91 16.72 -8.08
N PHE A 632 7.47 15.72 -8.86
CA PHE A 632 8.39 14.74 -9.46
C PHE A 632 9.20 15.36 -10.60
N TYR A 633 8.52 16.08 -11.49
CA TYR A 633 9.12 16.71 -12.65
C TYR A 633 8.56 18.11 -12.87
N ASP A 634 9.42 19.07 -13.12
CA ASP A 634 9.02 20.41 -13.54
C ASP A 634 9.98 20.90 -14.62
N VAL A 635 9.43 21.31 -15.77
CA VAL A 635 10.23 21.82 -16.90
C VAL A 635 11.00 23.11 -16.54
N ASP A 636 10.51 23.85 -15.54
CA ASP A 636 11.11 25.09 -15.08
C ASP A 636 12.03 24.91 -13.85
N ALA A 637 12.10 23.71 -13.27
CA ALA A 637 12.99 23.42 -12.13
C ALA A 637 14.45 23.21 -12.57
N SER A 638 15.36 23.29 -11.60
CA SER A 638 16.76 22.96 -11.83
C SER A 638 16.93 21.49 -12.25
N ARG A 639 18.04 21.19 -12.93
CA ARG A 639 18.35 19.81 -13.31
C ARG A 639 18.56 18.93 -12.08
N GLU A 640 19.17 19.48 -11.04
CA GLU A 640 19.40 18.84 -9.74
C GLU A 640 18.07 18.45 -9.07
N GLU A 641 17.08 19.34 -9.07
CA GLU A 641 15.73 19.02 -8.58
C GLU A 641 15.07 17.91 -9.41
N ASN A 642 15.05 18.03 -10.74
CA ASN A 642 14.48 16.98 -11.58
C ASN A 642 15.20 15.64 -11.42
N LEU A 643 16.52 15.64 -11.18
CA LEU A 643 17.27 14.42 -10.88
C LEU A 643 16.89 13.85 -9.50
N GLY A 644 16.65 14.69 -8.48
CA GLY A 644 16.19 14.26 -7.16
C GLY A 644 14.75 13.78 -7.12
N GLY A 645 13.92 14.25 -8.07
CA GLY A 645 12.55 13.81 -8.30
C GLY A 645 12.47 12.66 -9.32
N ILE A 646 12.04 12.99 -10.54
CA ILE A 646 11.76 12.01 -11.60
C ILE A 646 13.02 11.25 -12.03
N GLY A 647 14.21 11.84 -11.96
CA GLY A 647 15.45 11.16 -12.29
C GLY A 647 15.75 9.98 -11.36
N ALA A 648 15.45 10.12 -10.06
CA ALA A 648 15.57 9.03 -9.10
C ALA A 648 14.56 7.91 -9.39
N VAL A 649 13.32 8.26 -9.76
CA VAL A 649 12.29 7.29 -10.17
C VAL A 649 12.70 6.58 -11.46
N ILE A 650 13.21 7.30 -12.46
CA ILE A 650 13.68 6.70 -13.72
C ILE A 650 14.84 5.73 -13.47
N ALA A 651 15.80 6.14 -12.66
CA ALA A 651 16.92 5.28 -12.32
C ALA A 651 16.47 4.03 -11.56
N HIS A 652 15.52 4.17 -10.64
CA HIS A 652 14.89 3.05 -9.94
C HIS A 652 14.29 2.04 -10.93
N GLU A 653 13.48 2.47 -11.89
CA GLU A 653 12.89 1.57 -12.91
C GLU A 653 13.95 0.89 -13.79
N ILE A 654 15.05 1.57 -14.12
CA ILE A 654 16.16 0.95 -14.87
C ILE A 654 16.86 -0.12 -14.02
N ILE A 655 17.02 0.10 -12.71
CA ILE A 655 17.62 -0.90 -11.83
C ILE A 655 16.72 -2.10 -11.61
N HIS A 656 15.40 -1.99 -11.72
CA HIS A 656 14.53 -3.17 -11.71
C HIS A 656 14.87 -4.19 -12.81
N ALA A 657 15.53 -3.79 -13.90
CA ALA A 657 16.07 -4.75 -14.87
C ALA A 657 17.18 -5.64 -14.29
N PHE A 658 17.76 -5.26 -13.16
CA PHE A 658 18.91 -5.91 -12.54
C PHE A 658 18.68 -6.26 -11.07
N ASP A 659 17.54 -5.92 -10.48
CA ASP A 659 17.20 -6.28 -9.09
C ASP A 659 17.05 -7.80 -8.89
N LEU A 660 16.64 -8.24 -7.69
CA LEU A 660 16.54 -9.66 -7.37
C LEU A 660 15.67 -10.46 -8.37
N ASN A 661 14.59 -9.85 -8.87
CA ASN A 661 13.68 -10.49 -9.81
C ASN A 661 14.10 -10.26 -11.27
N GLY A 662 14.38 -9.01 -11.64
CA GLY A 662 14.77 -8.63 -13.00
C GLY A 662 16.08 -9.25 -13.44
N ALA A 663 17.05 -9.45 -12.54
CA ALA A 663 18.30 -10.15 -12.84
C ALA A 663 18.10 -11.57 -13.39
N ARG A 664 16.92 -12.16 -13.23
CA ARG A 664 16.61 -13.51 -13.73
C ARG A 664 16.16 -13.53 -15.20
N PHE A 665 15.95 -12.37 -15.82
CA PHE A 665 15.46 -12.23 -17.19
C PHE A 665 16.55 -11.71 -18.13
N ASP A 666 16.62 -12.22 -19.36
CA ASP A 666 17.53 -11.73 -20.40
C ASP A 666 17.02 -10.46 -21.11
N GLU A 667 17.73 -10.03 -22.15
CA GLU A 667 17.41 -8.84 -22.94
C GLU A 667 16.07 -8.92 -23.68
N ASN A 668 15.56 -10.14 -23.93
CA ASN A 668 14.29 -10.39 -24.62
C ASN A 668 13.14 -10.55 -23.62
N GLY A 669 13.43 -10.54 -22.32
CA GLY A 669 12.47 -10.74 -21.26
C GLY A 669 12.15 -12.20 -20.96
N ASN A 670 13.02 -13.15 -21.34
CA ASN A 670 12.87 -14.55 -20.93
C ASN A 670 13.67 -14.81 -19.66
N MET A 671 13.08 -15.54 -18.71
CA MET A 671 13.76 -16.01 -17.52
C MET A 671 14.80 -17.05 -17.93
N SER A 672 16.09 -16.71 -17.80
CA SER A 672 17.20 -17.51 -18.30
C SER A 672 18.49 -17.29 -17.48
N GLU A 673 19.42 -18.24 -17.58
CA GLU A 673 20.73 -18.14 -16.91
C GLU A 673 21.74 -17.42 -17.80
N TRP A 674 21.89 -16.10 -17.61
CA TRP A 674 22.88 -15.26 -18.32
C TRP A 674 24.04 -14.80 -17.43
N TRP A 675 24.03 -15.17 -16.15
CA TRP A 675 25.07 -14.87 -15.17
C TRP A 675 26.16 -15.94 -15.15
N ALA A 676 27.41 -15.54 -14.91
CA ALA A 676 28.39 -16.47 -14.35
C ALA A 676 27.97 -16.83 -12.91
N GLN A 677 28.18 -18.09 -12.50
CA GLN A 677 27.72 -18.59 -11.21
C GLN A 677 28.32 -17.81 -10.04
N GLU A 678 29.61 -17.49 -10.12
CA GLU A 678 30.34 -16.75 -9.08
C GLU A 678 29.79 -15.31 -8.93
N ASP A 679 29.49 -14.66 -10.05
CA ASP A 679 28.90 -13.32 -10.07
C ASP A 679 27.49 -13.32 -9.48
N TYR A 680 26.68 -14.33 -9.81
CA TYR A 680 25.33 -14.47 -9.25
C TYR A 680 25.37 -14.68 -7.72
N ILE A 681 26.30 -15.50 -7.21
CA ILE A 681 26.49 -15.67 -5.77
C ILE A 681 26.88 -14.36 -5.10
N ALA A 682 27.81 -13.60 -5.69
CA ALA A 682 28.21 -12.29 -5.19
C ALA A 682 27.05 -11.28 -5.19
N PHE A 683 26.21 -11.30 -6.24
CA PHE A 683 25.00 -10.49 -6.33
C PHE A 683 24.01 -10.82 -5.21
N ILE A 684 23.71 -12.10 -4.98
CA ILE A 684 22.82 -12.52 -3.89
C ILE A 684 23.37 -12.09 -2.52
N GLN A 685 24.68 -12.19 -2.27
CA GLN A 685 25.29 -11.70 -1.03
C GLN A 685 25.10 -10.19 -0.83
N LYS A 686 25.17 -9.40 -1.90
CA LYS A 686 24.89 -7.96 -1.86
C LYS A 686 23.42 -7.68 -1.56
N CYS A 687 22.49 -8.41 -2.18
CA CYS A 687 21.06 -8.31 -1.87
C CYS A 687 20.76 -8.65 -0.41
N LEU A 688 21.42 -9.67 0.16
CA LEU A 688 21.29 -9.99 1.59
C LEU A 688 21.78 -8.84 2.49
N GLY A 689 22.89 -8.20 2.13
CA GLY A 689 23.37 -7.00 2.84
C GLY A 689 22.36 -5.84 2.78
N VAL A 690 21.69 -5.65 1.64
CA VAL A 690 20.60 -4.67 1.51
C VAL A 690 19.42 -5.04 2.40
N ALA A 691 18.97 -6.29 2.38
CA ALA A 691 17.86 -6.76 3.21
C ALA A 691 18.13 -6.52 4.72
N GLU A 692 19.37 -6.76 5.17
CA GLU A 692 19.78 -6.55 6.57
C GLU A 692 19.64 -5.10 7.03
N LEU A 693 19.79 -4.11 6.14
CA LEU A 693 19.60 -2.70 6.50
C LEU A 693 18.16 -2.37 6.91
N TYR A 694 17.17 -3.13 6.42
CA TYR A 694 15.75 -2.85 6.61
C TYR A 694 15.07 -3.81 7.59
N ASN A 695 15.60 -5.02 7.74
CA ASN A 695 14.92 -6.10 8.43
C ASN A 695 14.69 -5.81 9.93
N GLY A 696 13.45 -5.98 10.39
CA GLY A 696 13.08 -5.80 11.79
C GLY A 696 12.89 -4.34 12.22
N LEU A 697 13.01 -3.37 11.29
CA LEU A 697 12.76 -1.97 11.61
C LEU A 697 11.27 -1.74 11.86
N GLU A 698 10.94 -1.17 13.02
CA GLU A 698 9.58 -0.77 13.38
C GLU A 698 9.35 0.73 13.07
N ILE A 699 8.43 1.01 12.14
CA ILE A 699 8.12 2.36 11.64
C ILE A 699 6.88 2.98 12.31
N ALA A 700 5.95 2.13 12.75
CA ALA A 700 4.78 2.48 13.54
C ALA A 700 4.46 1.31 14.49
N PRO A 701 3.63 1.48 15.53
CA PRO A 701 3.35 0.40 16.49
C PRO A 701 2.88 -0.88 15.80
N ASN A 702 3.64 -1.96 15.97
CA ASN A 702 3.43 -3.28 15.35
C ASN A 702 3.54 -3.30 13.80
N ALA A 703 4.13 -2.28 13.19
CA ALA A 703 4.45 -2.25 11.76
C ALA A 703 5.96 -2.50 11.59
N ILE A 704 6.31 -3.78 11.43
CA ILE A 704 7.69 -4.27 11.40
C ILE A 704 8.05 -4.62 9.96
N VAL A 705 9.12 -4.02 9.43
CA VAL A 705 9.58 -4.23 8.07
C VAL A 705 10.26 -5.59 7.92
N ASN A 706 9.85 -6.34 6.90
CA ASN A 706 10.57 -7.52 6.42
C ASN A 706 11.56 -7.10 5.33
N GLY A 707 12.87 -7.17 5.65
CA GLY A 707 13.92 -6.77 4.72
C GLY A 707 14.04 -7.69 3.50
N ASN A 708 13.70 -8.97 3.65
CA ASN A 708 13.70 -9.94 2.54
C ASN A 708 12.55 -9.68 1.58
N MET A 709 11.36 -9.33 2.10
CA MET A 709 10.21 -8.99 1.27
C MET A 709 10.44 -7.70 0.46
N THR A 710 11.22 -6.76 1.02
CA THR A 710 11.44 -5.44 0.40
C THR A 710 12.73 -5.32 -0.42
N VAL A 711 13.52 -6.40 -0.52
CA VAL A 711 14.88 -6.35 -1.05
C VAL A 711 14.94 -5.91 -2.52
N SER A 712 13.97 -6.29 -3.36
CA SER A 712 13.95 -5.89 -4.78
C SER A 712 13.89 -4.37 -4.93
N GLU A 713 12.94 -3.75 -4.22
CA GLU A 713 12.72 -2.30 -4.20
C GLU A 713 13.90 -1.54 -3.59
N ASN A 714 14.45 -2.05 -2.49
CA ASN A 714 15.58 -1.43 -1.83
C ASN A 714 16.86 -1.47 -2.69
N VAL A 715 17.06 -2.56 -3.45
CA VAL A 715 18.13 -2.68 -4.46
C VAL A 715 17.93 -1.64 -5.57
N ALA A 716 16.69 -1.48 -6.05
CA ALA A 716 16.35 -0.50 -7.07
C ALA A 716 16.59 0.95 -6.61
N ASP A 717 16.17 1.29 -5.39
CA ASP A 717 16.40 2.62 -4.81
C ASP A 717 17.89 2.95 -4.64
N ILE A 718 18.65 2.05 -4.00
CA ILE A 718 20.08 2.28 -3.73
C ILE A 718 20.86 2.31 -5.05
N GLY A 719 20.58 1.36 -5.96
CA GLY A 719 21.21 1.34 -7.28
C GLY A 719 20.89 2.59 -8.10
N GLY A 720 19.63 3.02 -8.08
CA GLY A 720 19.15 4.19 -8.81
C GLY A 720 19.82 5.46 -8.30
N MET A 721 19.82 5.65 -6.98
CA MET A 721 20.50 6.77 -6.34
C MET A 721 22.00 6.82 -6.66
N ALA A 722 22.69 5.67 -6.66
CA ALA A 722 24.10 5.59 -7.04
C ALA A 722 24.35 6.06 -8.49
N CYS A 723 23.43 5.75 -9.40
CA CYS A 723 23.50 6.19 -10.78
C CYS A 723 23.25 7.70 -10.91
N VAL A 724 22.22 8.23 -10.26
CA VAL A 724 21.87 9.65 -10.34
C VAL A 724 22.94 10.54 -9.69
N LEU A 725 23.55 10.11 -8.57
CA LEU A 725 24.65 10.84 -7.95
C LEU A 725 25.90 10.91 -8.85
N GLU A 726 26.14 9.92 -9.71
CA GLU A 726 27.22 10.00 -10.71
C GLU A 726 26.93 11.07 -11.77
N ILE A 727 25.66 11.28 -12.14
CA ILE A 727 25.24 12.40 -13.00
C ILE A 727 25.48 13.72 -12.27
N MET A 728 25.06 13.83 -11.00
CA MET A 728 25.26 15.02 -10.18
C MET A 728 26.72 15.46 -10.12
N LYS A 729 27.67 14.53 -9.98
CA LYS A 729 29.12 14.82 -10.00
C LYS A 729 29.61 15.45 -11.30
N SER A 730 28.93 15.20 -12.41
CA SER A 730 29.28 15.78 -13.71
C SER A 730 28.76 17.20 -13.90
N ILE A 731 27.83 17.65 -13.05
CA ILE A 731 27.27 19.00 -13.08
C ILE A 731 28.25 19.97 -12.37
N PRO A 732 28.75 21.01 -13.06
CA PRO A 732 29.64 21.99 -12.43
C PRO A 732 28.95 22.74 -11.29
N ASN A 733 29.55 22.71 -10.09
CA ASN A 733 28.99 23.32 -8.87
C ASN A 733 27.56 22.88 -8.56
N ALA A 734 27.27 21.58 -8.74
CA ALA A 734 25.94 21.01 -8.50
C ALA A 734 25.40 21.35 -7.11
N ASP A 735 24.11 21.70 -7.05
CA ASP A 735 23.40 21.90 -5.79
C ASP A 735 22.89 20.57 -5.23
N TYR A 736 23.71 19.94 -4.37
CA TYR A 736 23.35 18.69 -3.71
C TYR A 736 22.25 18.88 -2.65
N GLU A 737 22.10 20.07 -2.07
CA GLU A 737 21.03 20.31 -1.10
C GLU A 737 19.66 20.27 -1.81
N ALA A 738 19.53 20.97 -2.94
CA ALA A 738 18.31 20.95 -3.75
C ALA A 738 17.95 19.52 -4.21
N PHE A 739 18.96 18.74 -4.62
CA PHE A 739 18.78 17.34 -5.02
C PHE A 739 18.25 16.47 -3.88
N PHE A 740 18.93 16.46 -2.72
CA PHE A 740 18.55 15.58 -1.60
C PHE A 740 17.21 15.99 -0.99
N GLU A 741 16.94 17.29 -0.85
CA GLU A 741 15.66 17.77 -0.34
C GLU A 741 14.50 17.44 -1.27
N LYS A 742 14.69 17.51 -2.60
CA LYS A 742 13.69 17.04 -3.56
C LYS A 742 13.43 15.54 -3.41
N TYR A 743 14.49 14.74 -3.29
CA TYR A 743 14.35 13.29 -3.09
C TYR A 743 13.58 12.96 -1.81
N ALA A 744 13.86 13.62 -0.68
CA ALA A 744 13.09 13.44 0.54
C ALA A 744 11.63 13.92 0.40
N THR A 745 11.38 14.96 -0.40
CA THR A 745 10.04 15.53 -0.62
C THR A 745 9.14 14.58 -1.40
N ILE A 746 9.63 13.92 -2.45
CA ILE A 746 8.82 12.98 -3.24
C ILE A 746 8.37 11.76 -2.41
N TRP A 747 9.12 11.43 -1.35
CA TRP A 747 8.80 10.33 -0.44
C TRP A 747 7.83 10.69 0.69
N ARG A 748 7.36 11.95 0.81
CA ARG A 748 6.36 12.31 1.83
C ARG A 748 5.20 11.33 1.84
N PHE A 749 4.91 10.80 3.02
CA PHE A 749 3.80 9.90 3.30
C PHE A 749 3.45 9.96 4.79
N THR A 750 2.16 9.91 5.08
CA THR A 750 1.62 9.72 6.43
C THR A 750 0.36 8.86 6.34
N ALA A 751 0.10 8.03 7.36
CA ALA A 751 -0.97 7.07 7.33
C ALA A 751 -1.59 6.80 8.71
N THR A 752 -2.73 6.11 8.72
CA THR A 752 -3.26 5.51 9.95
C THR A 752 -2.31 4.39 10.43
N PRO A 753 -2.26 4.09 11.74
CA PRO A 753 -1.47 2.96 12.23
C PRO A 753 -1.85 1.62 11.58
N LYS A 754 -3.12 1.44 11.22
CA LYS A 754 -3.61 0.23 10.53
C LYS A 754 -3.10 0.15 9.10
N MET A 755 -3.02 1.27 8.39
CA MET A 755 -2.42 1.33 7.06
C MET A 755 -0.93 0.99 7.12
N TYR A 756 -0.19 1.51 8.11
CA TYR A 756 1.22 1.14 8.27
C TYR A 756 1.42 -0.36 8.55
N GLN A 757 0.60 -0.96 9.41
CA GLN A 757 0.62 -2.40 9.65
C GLN A 757 0.36 -3.17 8.36
N LEU A 758 -0.66 -2.77 7.60
CA LEU A 758 -1.03 -3.38 6.33
C LEU A 758 0.15 -3.33 5.33
N LEU A 759 0.74 -2.16 5.13
CA LEU A 759 1.88 -1.99 4.22
C LEU A 759 3.05 -2.89 4.61
N THR A 760 3.46 -2.91 5.88
CA THR A 760 4.57 -3.77 6.32
C THR A 760 4.31 -5.27 6.19
N LEU A 761 3.04 -5.68 6.09
CA LEU A 761 2.67 -7.08 5.94
C LEU A 761 2.66 -7.56 4.49
N GLN A 762 2.39 -6.68 3.51
CA GLN A 762 2.10 -7.12 2.14
C GLN A 762 2.74 -6.29 1.01
N ASP A 763 3.20 -5.06 1.29
CA ASP A 763 3.84 -4.21 0.28
C ASP A 763 5.31 -4.58 0.13
N THR A 764 5.78 -4.79 -1.09
CA THR A 764 7.19 -5.04 -1.40
C THR A 764 8.03 -3.78 -1.27
N HIS A 765 7.43 -2.59 -1.20
CA HIS A 765 8.17 -1.37 -0.94
C HIS A 765 8.45 -1.21 0.55
N ALA A 766 9.69 -0.82 0.88
CA ALA A 766 9.97 -0.33 2.22
C ALA A 766 9.14 0.95 2.49
N PRO A 767 8.75 1.21 3.76
CA PRO A 767 8.10 2.46 4.14
C PRO A 767 8.89 3.68 3.66
N ASN A 768 8.19 4.70 3.13
CA ASN A 768 8.83 5.81 2.40
C ASN A 768 9.92 6.55 3.21
N LYS A 769 9.73 6.70 4.52
CA LYS A 769 10.74 7.28 5.41
C LYS A 769 12.08 6.52 5.33
N LEU A 770 12.03 5.19 5.24
CA LEU A 770 13.22 4.35 5.11
C LEU A 770 13.80 4.40 3.70
N ARG A 771 12.95 4.47 2.66
CA ARG A 771 13.39 4.72 1.27
C ARG A 771 14.15 6.05 1.15
N ALA A 772 13.75 7.08 1.89
CA ALA A 772 14.54 8.30 1.99
C ALA A 772 15.83 8.10 2.82
N ASN A 773 15.68 7.75 4.10
CA ASN A 773 16.80 7.86 5.03
C ASN A 773 17.88 6.79 4.83
N ILE A 774 17.51 5.53 4.63
CA ILE A 774 18.50 4.43 4.51
C ILE A 774 19.25 4.57 3.20
N VAL A 775 18.56 4.91 2.11
CA VAL A 775 19.20 5.13 0.80
C VAL A 775 20.25 6.23 0.90
N LEU A 776 19.89 7.41 1.41
CA LEU A 776 20.83 8.53 1.52
C LEU A 776 22.00 8.24 2.48
N SER A 777 21.76 7.48 3.55
CA SER A 777 22.80 7.08 4.51
C SER A 777 23.89 6.18 3.90
N ASN A 778 23.68 5.62 2.70
CA ASN A 778 24.70 4.82 2.00
C ASN A 778 25.74 5.66 1.24
N PHE A 779 25.46 6.94 0.94
CA PHE A 779 26.24 7.71 -0.04
C PHE A 779 27.09 8.80 0.59
N ARG A 780 28.39 8.84 0.27
CA ARG A 780 29.35 9.79 0.85
C ARG A 780 28.98 11.25 0.56
N GLU A 781 28.40 11.51 -0.60
CA GLU A 781 27.90 12.81 -1.04
C GLU A 781 26.94 13.40 -0.01
N PHE A 782 26.05 12.58 0.57
CA PHE A 782 25.14 13.02 1.63
C PHE A 782 25.89 13.43 2.91
N TYR A 783 26.93 12.69 3.30
CA TYR A 783 27.77 13.03 4.46
C TYR A 783 28.53 14.32 4.23
N ASP A 784 29.06 14.54 3.03
CA ASP A 784 29.81 15.75 2.68
C ASP A 784 28.89 16.98 2.61
N THR A 785 27.65 16.84 2.12
CA THR A 785 26.66 17.92 2.07
C THR A 785 26.18 18.35 3.46
N TYR A 786 25.89 17.40 4.35
CA TYR A 786 25.27 17.70 5.66
C TYR A 786 26.20 17.53 6.86
N ASP A 787 27.50 17.27 6.65
CA ASP A 787 28.49 17.04 7.70
C ASP A 787 28.05 15.95 8.71
N VAL A 788 27.63 14.78 8.19
CA VAL A 788 27.17 13.65 9.01
C VAL A 788 28.37 12.97 9.68
N GLN A 789 28.32 12.80 10.99
CA GLN A 789 29.42 12.28 11.83
C GLN A 789 29.01 11.02 12.61
N PRO A 790 29.96 10.20 13.07
CA PRO A 790 29.67 9.10 14.00
C PRO A 790 28.87 9.60 15.22
N GLY A 791 27.74 8.94 15.50
CA GLY A 791 26.81 9.31 16.58
C GLY A 791 25.53 9.99 16.10
N ASP A 792 25.54 10.58 14.90
CA ASP A 792 24.33 11.01 14.22
C ASP A 792 23.52 9.79 13.75
N GLN A 793 22.18 9.88 13.73
CA GLN A 793 21.35 8.70 13.40
C GLN A 793 21.29 8.37 11.90
N MET A 794 21.65 9.33 11.03
CA MET A 794 21.87 9.09 9.60
C MET A 794 23.28 8.53 9.30
N TYR A 795 24.10 8.29 10.33
CA TYR A 795 25.43 7.70 10.14
C TYR A 795 25.33 6.17 10.03
N LEU A 796 25.70 5.66 8.87
CA LEU A 796 25.97 4.25 8.63
C LEU A 796 27.49 4.03 8.61
N GLU A 797 27.96 3.06 9.42
CA GLU A 797 29.36 2.65 9.43
C GLU A 797 29.81 2.30 8.00
N PRO A 798 31.02 2.72 7.57
CA PRO A 798 31.49 2.48 6.21
C PRO A 798 31.38 1.02 5.75
N GLU A 799 31.60 0.07 6.67
CA GLU A 799 31.55 -1.37 6.41
C GLU A 799 30.12 -1.91 6.23
N LYS A 800 29.11 -1.17 6.70
CA LYS A 800 27.68 -1.51 6.55
C LYS A 800 27.05 -0.86 5.32
N ARG A 801 27.73 0.09 4.67
CA ARG A 801 27.22 0.72 3.44
C ARG A 801 27.25 -0.30 2.30
N VAL A 802 26.12 -0.43 1.63
CA VAL A 802 25.96 -1.40 0.54
C VAL A 802 26.17 -0.73 -0.81
N SER A 803 26.81 -1.46 -1.73
CA SER A 803 27.04 -1.04 -3.10
C SER A 803 26.89 -2.22 -4.04
N ILE A 804 26.09 -2.03 -5.09
CA ILE A 804 25.68 -3.08 -6.02
C ILE A 804 26.23 -2.78 -7.42
N TRP A 805 25.70 -1.77 -8.11
CA TRP A 805 25.96 -1.54 -9.53
C TRP A 805 27.09 -0.58 -9.86
#